data_AF-A0A5A7T3H6-F1
#
_entry.id   AF-A0A5A7T3H6-F1
#
_cell.length_a   1.000
_cell.length_b   1.000
_cell.length_c   1.000
_cell.angle_alpha   90.00
_cell.angle_beta   90.00
_cell.angle_gamma   90.00
#
_symmetry.space_group_name_H-M   'P 1'
#
loop_
_entity.id
_entity.type
_entity.pdbx_description
1 polymer ?
#
loop_
_entity_poly.entity_id
_entity_poly.type
_entity_poly.pdbx_seq_one_letter_code
_entity_poly.pdbx_strand_id
1 'polypeptide(L)'
;MKYFNILRSLTKQKKGKFPPFSSPLPVAGFLYKLFRQVSKHSMEIVGCKIDQSHYCIWKEEDSCFIEDVEACRSISTSISQLRWTKSVISNLLRTLVDNNFKKFGDIDGGRLRISKFQAKSGWVLSCDHWPYSGGLFNIRDCSGKNQQGWMSLCRMLEKFVEKMDYVRWYFGNIYSFPSPQTVEKISGGSGHEPAHAGFVGEGMLTAAICGDVFASPPVDSILAGIRAVTGPMGCLLIVKNYTGDRLNFGLAAEQAKSEGYKVETVIVGDDCALPPPRGITGRRGLAGTILVHKVAGAAAAAGLSLLDVATEAKHAAEMIGTMGVALSVCTLPGQVTSDRLGPGKMELGLGIHGEPGAAVADLQPVDVIVSHVLKQILSPETNYVPITRGNRVVLMVNGLGATPVMELMIASGKAVPKLQLEHGLAVDRVYSGSFMTSLDMAVVERVAFNHVVVGSIPTDRFSITIMKSDQTVLQRLDAATKAPSWPIGADGCHLPSKIPVPLPPPALATKNGETLGGPVQLNQQGIILEAAIEAAAKAVINLKDTLNEWDSKVGDGDCGSTMFRGATTIIEDLKCYPLNDAAETVNEIGSSIRRVMGGTSGIIYTIFCKAAYTTLKSSNLDNITPQKWAEALEASIAAISKYGGATAGYRTLLDALIPASEVLRKKLDTGENPITAFIHSSEAALAGAEATKNMQAQAGRSSYVFGEILAAVPDPGAMAAAAWYRAAAVAVMERCQAAS
;
A
#
# COMPACT_ATOMS: atom_id res chain seq x y z
N MET A 1 38.53 -4.86 37.07
CA MET A 1 38.64 -4.18 38.38
C MET A 1 37.92 -2.82 38.50
N LYS A 2 37.81 -1.96 37.46
CA LYS A 2 37.00 -0.71 37.57
C LYS A 2 35.47 -0.92 37.70
N TYR A 3 34.93 -2.07 37.31
CA TYR A 3 33.52 -2.43 37.50
C TYR A 3 33.16 -3.01 38.88
N PHE A 4 34.16 -3.42 39.67
CA PHE A 4 33.94 -4.10 40.95
C PHE A 4 33.63 -3.13 42.11
N ASN A 5 34.05 -1.86 41.99
CA ASN A 5 33.79 -0.84 43.02
C ASN A 5 32.40 -0.20 42.93
N ILE A 6 31.71 -0.29 41.78
CA ILE A 6 30.35 0.26 41.60
C ILE A 6 29.31 -0.65 42.27
N LEU A 7 29.42 -1.97 42.11
CA LEU A 7 28.53 -2.96 42.73
C LEU A 7 28.64 -3.01 44.26
N ARG A 8 29.82 -2.73 44.82
CA ARG A 8 30.03 -2.66 46.28
C ARG A 8 29.42 -1.40 46.92
N SER A 9 29.19 -0.34 46.13
CA SER A 9 28.52 0.88 46.61
C SER A 9 26.98 0.73 46.65
N LEU A 10 26.42 -0.04 45.70
CA LEU A 10 24.96 -0.26 45.59
C LEU A 10 24.42 -1.25 46.64
N THR A 11 25.26 -2.12 47.19
CA THR A 11 24.87 -3.14 48.18
C THR A 11 25.10 -2.73 49.64
N LYS A 12 25.78 -1.61 49.90
CA LYS A 12 26.04 -1.11 51.27
C LYS A 12 25.11 0.00 51.76
N GLN A 13 24.26 0.58 50.92
CA GLN A 13 23.27 1.56 51.35
C GLN A 13 21.85 0.97 51.35
N LYS A 14 21.25 0.98 52.54
CA LYS A 14 19.86 0.61 52.89
C LYS A 14 19.61 -0.85 53.29
N LYS A 15 20.10 -1.20 54.49
CA LYS A 15 19.28 -1.96 55.44
C LYS A 15 18.08 -1.09 55.81
N GLY A 16 16.95 -1.29 55.14
CA GLY A 16 15.70 -0.59 55.44
C GLY A 16 14.58 -1.09 54.54
N LYS A 17 13.49 -1.57 55.13
CA LYS A 17 12.29 -2.11 54.48
C LYS A 17 11.82 -1.23 53.30
N PHE A 18 11.60 -1.82 52.13
CA PHE A 18 10.86 -1.19 51.04
C PHE A 18 9.35 -1.17 51.38
N PRO A 19 8.61 -0.07 51.11
CA PRO A 19 7.14 -0.07 51.15
C PRO A 19 6.57 -0.79 49.92
N PRO A 20 5.31 -1.28 49.97
CA PRO A 20 4.69 -2.02 48.87
C PRO A 20 4.55 -1.15 47.62
N PHE A 21 5.00 -1.67 46.48
CA PHE A 21 4.89 -0.99 45.18
C PHE A 21 3.44 -1.02 44.67
N SER A 22 2.88 0.16 44.38
CA SER A 22 1.50 0.36 43.91
C SER A 22 1.36 0.50 42.38
N SER A 23 2.34 0.07 41.58
CA SER A 23 2.20 0.02 40.11
C SER A 23 3.08 -1.06 39.45
N PRO A 24 2.71 -1.62 38.28
CA PRO A 24 3.36 -2.80 37.69
C PRO A 24 4.64 -2.48 36.87
N LEU A 25 4.90 -1.22 36.55
CA LEU A 25 6.01 -0.82 35.68
C LEU A 25 7.43 -1.06 36.25
N PRO A 26 7.70 -0.88 37.56
CA PRO A 26 9.04 -1.11 38.11
C PRO A 26 9.46 -2.59 38.10
N VAL A 27 8.49 -3.52 38.15
CA VAL A 27 8.72 -4.96 38.17
C VAL A 27 9.14 -5.48 36.79
N ALA A 28 8.54 -4.96 35.71
CA ALA A 28 8.89 -5.32 34.34
C ALA A 28 10.33 -4.89 33.97
N GLY A 29 10.76 -3.70 34.43
CA GLY A 29 12.13 -3.21 34.20
C GLY A 29 13.20 -3.98 34.96
N PHE A 30 12.87 -4.50 36.15
CA PHE A 30 13.76 -5.36 36.94
C PHE A 30 13.86 -6.77 36.31
N LEU A 31 12.72 -7.35 35.89
CA LEU A 31 12.66 -8.63 35.20
C LEU A 31 13.40 -8.61 33.86
N TYR A 32 13.27 -7.52 33.08
CA TYR A 32 14.01 -7.35 31.82
C TYR A 32 15.54 -7.34 32.03
N LYS A 33 16.03 -6.70 33.10
CA LYS A 33 17.47 -6.68 33.43
C LYS A 33 17.97 -8.03 33.94
N LEU A 34 17.16 -8.74 34.74
CA LEU A 34 17.49 -10.06 35.26
C LEU A 34 17.53 -11.12 34.13
N PHE A 35 16.52 -11.16 33.27
CA PHE A 35 16.45 -12.09 32.13
C PHE A 35 17.56 -11.85 31.10
N ARG A 36 17.94 -10.58 30.87
CA ARG A 36 19.05 -10.24 29.96
C ARG A 36 20.43 -10.58 30.54
N GLN A 37 20.55 -10.76 31.86
CA GLN A 37 21.75 -11.27 32.51
C GLN A 37 21.81 -12.80 32.44
N VAL A 38 20.70 -13.49 32.71
CA VAL A 38 20.59 -14.96 32.60
C VAL A 38 20.75 -15.45 31.16
N SER A 39 20.28 -14.71 30.15
CA SER A 39 20.44 -15.13 28.74
C SER A 39 21.85 -14.91 28.19
N LYS A 40 22.69 -14.12 28.88
CA LYS A 40 24.07 -13.84 28.43
C LYS A 40 25.08 -14.84 28.98
N HIS A 41 24.80 -15.52 30.08
CA HIS A 41 25.74 -16.43 30.74
C HIS A 41 25.03 -17.76 31.02
N SER A 42 25.60 -18.86 30.52
CA SER A 42 25.04 -20.21 30.58
C SER A 42 25.00 -20.75 32.02
N MET A 43 24.11 -20.24 32.85
CA MET A 43 23.97 -20.66 34.25
C MET A 43 23.11 -21.92 34.36
N GLU A 44 23.56 -22.89 35.17
CA GLU A 44 22.88 -24.16 35.41
C GLU A 44 22.43 -24.25 36.88
N ILE A 45 21.21 -24.76 37.13
CA ILE A 45 20.69 -24.99 38.49
C ILE A 45 21.18 -26.36 38.94
N VAL A 46 21.97 -26.41 40.01
CA VAL A 46 22.65 -27.65 40.42
C VAL A 46 22.03 -28.27 41.68
N GLY A 47 21.08 -27.59 42.35
CA GLY A 47 20.32 -28.18 43.45
C GLY A 47 19.37 -27.23 44.19
N CYS A 48 18.29 -27.79 44.74
CA CYS A 48 17.32 -27.12 45.60
C CYS A 48 17.07 -28.00 46.85
N LYS A 49 17.26 -27.45 48.06
CA LYS A 49 17.03 -28.17 49.32
C LYS A 49 15.94 -27.48 50.11
N ILE A 50 14.87 -28.21 50.40
CA ILE A 50 13.69 -27.71 51.12
C ILE A 50 13.68 -28.36 52.51
N ASP A 51 14.61 -27.96 53.38
CA ASP A 51 14.37 -27.75 54.81
C ASP A 51 15.50 -26.97 55.53
N GLN A 52 15.05 -26.33 56.61
CA GLN A 52 15.67 -25.52 57.67
C GLN A 52 16.74 -24.44 57.38
N SER A 53 17.07 -24.15 56.12
CA SER A 53 17.47 -22.81 55.70
C SER A 53 17.31 -22.67 54.18
N HIS A 54 16.39 -21.81 53.75
CA HIS A 54 15.89 -21.74 52.37
C HIS A 54 16.86 -21.03 51.43
N TYR A 55 17.37 -21.72 50.42
CA TYR A 55 18.13 -21.11 49.32
C TYR A 55 18.15 -21.98 48.05
N CYS A 56 18.21 -21.33 46.89
CA CYS A 56 18.50 -21.95 45.59
C CYS A 56 19.97 -21.70 45.20
N ILE A 57 20.68 -22.72 44.70
CA ILE A 57 22.09 -22.61 44.31
C ILE A 57 22.25 -22.64 42.78
N TRP A 58 22.89 -21.59 42.25
CA TRP A 58 23.19 -21.42 40.83
C TRP A 58 24.70 -21.53 40.61
N LYS A 59 25.12 -22.25 39.56
CA LYS A 59 26.54 -22.39 39.21
C LYS A 59 26.82 -21.79 37.83
N GLU A 60 27.89 -21.00 37.76
CA GLU A 60 28.45 -20.49 36.51
C GLU A 60 29.95 -20.77 36.53
N GLU A 61 30.41 -21.57 35.56
CA GLU A 61 31.76 -22.08 35.23
C GLU A 61 32.86 -22.24 36.32
N ASP A 62 32.92 -21.45 37.40
CA ASP A 62 33.72 -21.69 38.63
C ASP A 62 33.17 -21.00 39.92
N SER A 63 31.91 -20.52 39.93
CA SER A 63 31.31 -19.79 41.07
C SER A 63 29.91 -20.30 41.45
N CYS A 64 29.57 -20.33 42.75
CA CYS A 64 28.23 -20.66 43.27
C CYS A 64 27.56 -19.43 43.92
N PHE A 65 26.27 -19.23 43.63
CA PHE A 65 25.46 -18.15 44.20
C PHE A 65 24.19 -18.69 44.88
N ILE A 66 23.71 -18.02 45.94
CA ILE A 66 22.56 -18.40 46.76
C ILE A 66 21.48 -17.30 46.70
N GLU A 67 20.25 -17.62 46.26
CA GLU A 67 19.09 -16.71 46.23
C GLU A 67 17.88 -17.19 47.06
N ASP A 68 17.08 -16.24 47.55
CA ASP A 68 15.94 -16.43 48.49
C ASP A 68 14.63 -16.82 47.76
N VAL A 69 13.93 -17.82 48.30
CA VAL A 69 12.80 -18.53 47.68
C VAL A 69 11.50 -17.71 47.65
N GLU A 70 11.37 -16.68 48.50
CA GLU A 70 10.17 -15.84 48.56
C GLU A 70 9.94 -15.03 47.27
N ALA A 71 11.03 -14.63 46.60
CA ALA A 71 10.99 -13.93 45.31
C ALA A 71 10.43 -14.81 44.18
N CYS A 72 10.74 -16.12 44.18
CA CYS A 72 10.24 -17.06 43.17
C CYS A 72 8.75 -17.37 43.35
N ARG A 73 8.23 -17.40 44.59
CA ARG A 73 6.80 -17.66 44.85
C ARG A 73 5.90 -16.54 44.32
N SER A 74 6.31 -15.27 44.44
CA SER A 74 5.56 -14.11 43.92
C SER A 74 5.33 -14.19 42.41
N ILE A 75 6.26 -14.75 41.65
CA ILE A 75 6.19 -14.86 40.19
C ILE A 75 5.17 -15.94 39.77
N SER A 76 5.15 -17.07 40.49
CA SER A 76 4.24 -18.18 40.23
C SER A 76 2.76 -17.81 40.49
N THR A 77 2.49 -17.01 41.52
CA THR A 77 1.11 -16.61 41.87
C THR A 77 0.49 -15.71 40.79
N SER A 78 1.25 -14.82 40.17
CA SER A 78 0.76 -13.94 39.09
C SER A 78 0.37 -14.69 37.81
N ILE A 79 1.04 -15.80 37.49
CA ILE A 79 0.74 -16.61 36.29
C ILE A 79 -0.50 -17.48 36.52
N SER A 80 -0.74 -17.94 37.75
CA SER A 80 -1.87 -18.82 38.10
C SER A 80 -3.26 -18.17 37.99
N GLN A 81 -3.35 -16.85 37.79
CA GLN A 81 -4.62 -16.12 37.69
C GLN A 81 -5.19 -16.05 36.25
N LEU A 82 -4.51 -16.61 35.24
CA LEU A 82 -5.01 -16.65 33.87
C LEU A 82 -5.96 -17.85 33.65
N ARG A 83 -7.26 -17.58 33.46
CA ARG A 83 -8.26 -18.60 33.06
C ARG A 83 -8.34 -18.73 31.54
N TRP A 84 -8.21 -19.95 31.02
CA TRP A 84 -8.27 -20.25 29.59
C TRP A 84 -9.65 -20.82 29.21
N THR A 85 -10.25 -20.34 28.12
CA THR A 85 -11.55 -20.83 27.63
C THR A 85 -11.37 -22.04 26.69
N LYS A 86 -12.41 -22.88 26.54
CA LYS A 86 -12.43 -24.04 25.63
C LYS A 86 -12.03 -23.68 24.18
N SER A 87 -12.33 -22.45 23.75
CA SER A 87 -11.99 -21.93 22.42
C SER A 87 -10.48 -21.82 22.20
N VAL A 88 -9.74 -21.35 23.21
CA VAL A 88 -8.29 -21.17 23.11
C VAL A 88 -7.56 -22.51 23.05
N ILE A 89 -8.02 -23.49 23.84
CA ILE A 89 -7.49 -24.87 23.79
C ILE A 89 -7.79 -25.53 22.43
N SER A 90 -8.98 -25.31 21.88
CA SER A 90 -9.38 -25.82 20.56
C SER A 90 -8.53 -25.23 19.42
N ASN A 91 -8.26 -23.92 19.46
CA ASN A 91 -7.42 -23.26 18.45
C ASN A 91 -5.96 -23.69 18.56
N LEU A 92 -5.41 -23.80 19.77
CA LEU A 92 -4.06 -24.32 19.98
C LEU A 92 -3.91 -25.75 19.42
N LEU A 93 -4.92 -26.60 19.64
CA LEU A 93 -4.95 -27.96 19.11
C LEU A 93 -5.06 -28.02 17.58
N ARG A 94 -5.81 -27.10 16.95
CA ARG A 94 -5.87 -26.98 15.48
C ARG A 94 -4.53 -26.55 14.90
N THR A 95 -3.90 -25.54 15.49
CA THR A 95 -2.58 -25.06 15.06
C THR A 95 -1.50 -26.13 15.17
N LEU A 96 -1.60 -27.04 16.14
CA LEU A 96 -0.67 -28.17 16.27
C LEU A 96 -0.93 -29.26 15.22
N VAL A 97 -2.19 -29.52 14.83
CA VAL A 97 -2.52 -30.49 13.77
C VAL A 97 -2.11 -29.97 12.39
N ASP A 98 -2.32 -28.69 12.12
CA ASP A 98 -1.96 -28.04 10.85
C ASP A 98 -0.43 -27.98 10.64
N ASN A 99 0.35 -28.11 11.72
CA ASN A 99 1.82 -28.14 11.70
C ASN A 99 2.42 -29.57 11.72
N ASN A 100 1.81 -30.50 10.96
CA ASN A 100 2.34 -31.85 10.63
C ASN A 100 2.24 -32.96 11.70
N PHE A 101 1.25 -32.94 12.60
CA PHE A 101 1.03 -34.02 13.57
C PHE A 101 -0.28 -34.81 13.30
N LYS A 102 -0.23 -36.15 13.19
CA LYS A 102 -1.43 -37.02 13.05
C LYS A 102 -2.03 -37.39 14.42
N LYS A 103 -3.35 -37.27 14.55
CA LYS A 103 -4.13 -37.63 15.74
C LYS A 103 -4.57 -39.10 15.71
N PHE A 104 -4.47 -39.80 16.85
CA PHE A 104 -5.17 -41.07 17.09
C PHE A 104 -5.89 -41.01 18.45
N GLY A 105 -7.20 -41.28 18.48
CA GLY A 105 -7.99 -41.48 19.71
C GLY A 105 -9.44 -40.98 19.61
N ASP A 106 -10.38 -41.83 20.06
CA ASP A 106 -11.81 -41.53 20.18
C ASP A 106 -12.17 -40.76 21.45
N ILE A 107 -13.24 -39.97 21.34
CA ILE A 107 -13.84 -39.20 22.43
C ILE A 107 -14.95 -40.06 23.02
N ASP A 108 -14.82 -40.46 24.28
CA ASP A 108 -15.92 -41.11 25.00
C ASP A 108 -16.17 -40.39 26.33
N GLY A 109 -17.43 -40.04 26.60
CA GLY A 109 -17.88 -39.43 27.86
C GLY A 109 -17.22 -38.11 28.29
N GLY A 110 -16.79 -37.25 27.36
CA GLY A 110 -16.24 -35.92 27.69
C GLY A 110 -14.82 -35.92 28.28
N ARG A 111 -14.07 -37.04 28.17
CA ARG A 111 -12.68 -37.17 28.58
C ARG A 111 -11.78 -37.26 27.34
N LEU A 112 -10.76 -36.41 27.25
CA LEU A 112 -9.79 -36.46 26.15
C LEU A 112 -8.64 -37.40 26.54
N ARG A 113 -8.52 -38.55 25.88
CA ARG A 113 -7.37 -39.46 25.99
C ARG A 113 -6.49 -39.27 24.75
N ILE A 114 -5.33 -38.64 24.88
CA ILE A 114 -4.36 -38.51 23.78
C ILE A 114 -3.26 -39.52 24.05
N SER A 115 -3.24 -40.63 23.32
CA SER A 115 -2.32 -41.73 23.64
C SER A 115 -0.98 -41.66 22.92
N LYS A 116 -0.85 -41.03 21.73
CA LYS A 116 0.44 -40.95 20.99
C LYS A 116 0.52 -39.76 20.01
N PHE A 117 1.72 -39.17 19.86
CA PHE A 117 2.13 -38.35 18.71
C PHE A 117 3.29 -39.05 17.99
N GLN A 118 3.30 -39.04 16.65
CA GLN A 118 4.40 -39.56 15.84
C GLN A 118 4.78 -38.56 14.74
N ALA A 119 6.04 -38.10 14.75
CA ALA A 119 6.65 -37.40 13.61
C ALA A 119 7.16 -38.43 12.58
N LYS A 120 7.21 -38.07 11.29
CA LYS A 120 7.67 -38.96 10.18
C LYS A 120 9.12 -39.48 10.35
N SER A 121 9.89 -38.99 11.31
CA SER A 121 11.17 -39.52 11.75
C SER A 121 11.10 -39.84 13.25
N GLY A 122 10.94 -41.13 13.56
CA GLY A 122 10.62 -41.73 14.86
C GLY A 122 11.09 -41.00 16.13
N TRP A 123 10.13 -40.48 16.90
CA TRP A 123 10.19 -40.23 18.34
C TRP A 123 8.78 -40.38 18.94
N VAL A 124 8.67 -40.93 20.16
CA VAL A 124 7.40 -41.15 20.89
C VAL A 124 7.44 -40.37 22.20
N LEU A 125 6.44 -39.52 22.43
CA LEU A 125 6.16 -38.87 23.72
C LEU A 125 4.88 -39.49 24.30
N SER A 126 4.93 -39.90 25.56
CA SER A 126 3.80 -40.43 26.33
C SER A 126 3.55 -39.51 27.53
N CYS A 127 2.29 -39.23 27.83
CA CYS A 127 1.88 -38.51 29.03
C CYS A 127 0.64 -39.18 29.61
N ASP A 128 0.67 -39.55 30.89
CA ASP A 128 -0.43 -40.20 31.60
C ASP A 128 -1.07 -39.25 32.62
N HIS A 129 -2.41 -39.20 32.56
CA HIS A 129 -3.38 -38.71 33.57
C HIS A 129 -3.50 -37.19 33.85
N TRP A 130 -4.74 -36.69 33.81
CA TRP A 130 -5.15 -35.37 34.32
C TRP A 130 -6.52 -35.45 35.02
N PRO A 131 -6.66 -35.08 36.31
CA PRO A 131 -7.96 -34.81 36.93
C PRO A 131 -8.27 -33.30 36.97
N TYR A 132 -9.55 -32.97 36.80
CA TYR A 132 -10.11 -31.62 36.89
C TYR A 132 -10.17 -31.15 38.36
N SER A 133 -9.04 -30.73 38.92
CA SER A 133 -8.98 -29.81 40.06
C SER A 133 -7.56 -29.28 40.16
N GLY A 134 -7.42 -27.99 40.45
CA GLY A 134 -6.14 -27.27 40.35
C GLY A 134 -4.96 -28.00 40.99
N GLY A 135 -3.94 -28.30 40.20
CA GLY A 135 -2.73 -29.00 40.64
C GLY A 135 -1.50 -28.53 39.87
N LEU A 136 -0.37 -28.43 40.59
CA LEU A 136 0.95 -27.99 40.14
C LEU A 136 1.50 -28.80 38.95
N PHE A 137 2.21 -28.13 38.04
CA PHE A 137 3.18 -28.79 37.15
C PHE A 137 4.35 -29.32 37.98
N ASN A 138 4.67 -30.60 37.84
CA ASN A 138 5.88 -31.19 38.41
C ASN A 138 6.62 -31.92 37.28
N ILE A 139 7.72 -31.35 36.80
CA ILE A 139 8.55 -31.97 35.76
C ILE A 139 9.75 -32.60 36.46
N ARG A 140 9.77 -33.93 36.50
CA ARG A 140 10.99 -34.69 36.85
C ARG A 140 11.77 -35.00 35.58
N ASP A 141 13.04 -34.60 35.63
CA ASP A 141 14.22 -35.16 34.96
C ASP A 141 14.10 -35.61 33.49
N CYS A 142 14.82 -34.90 32.62
CA CYS A 142 15.09 -35.36 31.25
C CYS A 142 16.56 -35.08 30.93
N SER A 143 17.45 -35.92 31.45
CA SER A 143 18.81 -36.05 30.97
C SER A 143 18.82 -36.72 29.59
N GLY A 144 19.24 -36.02 28.52
CA GLY A 144 19.64 -36.68 27.27
C GLY A 144 19.39 -35.94 25.97
N LYS A 145 20.48 -35.52 25.32
CA LYS A 145 20.69 -35.33 23.86
C LYS A 145 19.51 -34.80 23.04
N ASN A 146 19.07 -33.56 23.27
CA ASN A 146 18.29 -32.81 22.27
C ASN A 146 18.24 -31.28 22.49
N GLN A 147 19.38 -30.67 22.86
CA GLN A 147 19.50 -29.22 23.06
C GLN A 147 19.15 -28.39 21.81
N GLN A 148 19.38 -28.92 20.60
CA GLN A 148 19.20 -28.16 19.35
C GLN A 148 17.72 -28.03 18.94
N GLY A 149 16.90 -29.06 19.21
CA GLY A 149 15.44 -29.00 19.00
C GLY A 149 14.75 -28.07 19.99
N TRP A 150 15.18 -28.08 21.26
CA TRP A 150 14.69 -27.18 22.30
C TRP A 150 15.06 -25.72 21.99
N MET A 151 16.29 -25.44 21.57
CA MET A 151 16.73 -24.11 21.16
C MET A 151 15.95 -23.56 19.96
N SER A 152 15.51 -24.42 19.04
CA SER A 152 14.70 -24.02 17.88
C SER A 152 13.25 -23.72 18.27
N LEU A 153 12.67 -24.53 19.17
CA LEU A 153 11.35 -24.29 19.74
C LEU A 153 11.33 -23.02 20.61
N CYS A 154 12.34 -22.82 21.45
CA CYS A 154 12.52 -21.60 22.23
C CYS A 154 12.65 -20.37 21.34
N ARG A 155 13.51 -20.39 20.29
CA ARG A 155 13.63 -19.25 19.36
C ARG A 155 12.36 -18.99 18.54
N MET A 156 11.60 -20.04 18.23
CA MET A 156 10.31 -19.90 17.58
C MET A 156 9.29 -19.26 18.51
N LEU A 157 9.25 -19.68 19.78
CA LEU A 157 8.43 -19.06 20.83
C LEU A 157 8.90 -17.64 21.18
N GLU A 158 10.21 -17.37 21.16
CA GLU A 158 10.83 -16.06 21.39
C GLU A 158 10.44 -15.09 20.27
N LYS A 159 10.49 -15.52 19.00
CA LYS A 159 9.96 -14.74 17.86
C LYS A 159 8.43 -14.62 17.88
N PHE A 160 7.72 -15.60 18.43
CA PHE A 160 6.27 -15.55 18.60
C PHE A 160 5.88 -14.57 19.71
N VAL A 161 6.66 -14.50 20.79
CA VAL A 161 6.48 -13.56 21.92
C VAL A 161 6.95 -12.15 21.56
N GLU A 162 8.07 -11.97 20.86
CA GLU A 162 8.49 -10.66 20.31
C GLU A 162 7.46 -10.09 19.33
N LYS A 163 6.81 -10.95 18.52
CA LYS A 163 5.69 -10.53 17.67
C LYS A 163 4.40 -10.28 18.46
N MET A 164 4.20 -10.92 19.61
CA MET A 164 3.07 -10.63 20.49
C MET A 164 3.27 -9.35 21.33
N ASP A 165 4.51 -8.92 21.62
CA ASP A 165 4.75 -7.64 22.30
C ASP A 165 4.38 -6.41 21.43
N TYR A 166 4.36 -6.58 20.10
CA TYR A 166 3.78 -5.59 19.18
C TYR A 166 2.28 -5.75 18.95
N VAL A 167 1.70 -6.89 19.34
CA VAL A 167 0.26 -7.16 19.27
C VAL A 167 -0.26 -7.27 20.69
N ARG A 168 -0.46 -6.11 21.31
CA ARG A 168 -1.26 -5.96 22.54
C ARG A 168 -2.67 -6.50 22.27
N TRP A 169 -2.87 -7.80 22.48
CA TRP A 169 -4.19 -8.42 22.54
C TRP A 169 -4.87 -7.98 23.83
N TYR A 170 -5.42 -6.77 23.82
CA TYR A 170 -6.43 -6.38 24.80
C TYR A 170 -7.73 -7.06 24.40
N PHE A 171 -8.03 -8.19 25.03
CA PHE A 171 -9.36 -8.77 24.97
C PHE A 171 -10.32 -7.85 25.71
N GLY A 172 -10.94 -6.95 24.96
CA GLY A 172 -12.04 -6.07 25.35
C GLY A 172 -12.38 -5.15 24.17
N ASN A 173 -13.65 -5.06 23.78
CA ASN A 173 -14.14 -4.24 22.65
C ASN A 173 -14.03 -2.72 22.89
N ILE A 174 -13.08 -2.28 23.72
CA ILE A 174 -12.88 -0.92 24.20
C ILE A 174 -11.39 -0.58 24.10
N TYR A 175 -11.05 0.31 23.18
CA TYR A 175 -9.71 0.92 23.08
C TYR A 175 -9.74 2.22 23.89
N SER A 176 -8.83 2.48 24.84
CA SER A 176 -8.92 3.71 25.67
C SER A 176 -7.58 4.33 26.11
N PHE A 177 -7.59 5.65 26.29
CA PHE A 177 -6.53 6.44 26.96
C PHE A 177 -7.17 7.51 27.89
N PRO A 178 -7.55 7.17 29.13
CA PRO A 178 -8.18 8.13 30.03
C PRO A 178 -7.20 9.20 30.52
N SER A 179 -7.65 10.46 30.56
CA SER A 179 -6.97 11.57 31.22
C SER A 179 -7.96 12.23 32.19
N PRO A 180 -7.66 12.33 33.49
CA PRO A 180 -8.61 12.84 34.48
C PRO A 180 -8.94 14.34 34.35
N GLN A 181 -8.39 15.05 33.36
CA GLN A 181 -8.46 16.51 33.25
C GLN A 181 -9.21 17.02 31.99
N THR A 182 -9.75 16.14 31.15
CA THR A 182 -10.36 16.52 29.86
C THR A 182 -11.66 15.77 29.59
N VAL A 183 -12.56 16.34 28.79
CA VAL A 183 -13.79 15.65 28.34
C VAL A 183 -13.44 14.39 27.52
N GLU A 184 -14.07 13.27 27.83
CA GLU A 184 -13.84 12.01 27.12
C GLU A 184 -14.78 11.83 25.91
N LYS A 185 -14.29 11.19 24.83
CA LYS A 185 -15.04 11.07 23.55
C LYS A 185 -15.16 9.63 23.10
N ILE A 186 -16.38 9.21 22.73
CA ILE A 186 -16.70 7.82 22.33
C ILE A 186 -17.47 7.77 21.00
N SER A 187 -17.12 6.82 20.11
CA SER A 187 -17.81 6.47 18.84
C SER A 187 -17.77 4.96 18.58
N GLY A 188 -18.47 4.41 17.56
CA GLY A 188 -18.53 2.95 17.35
C GLY A 188 -19.03 2.40 16.01
N GLY A 189 -18.93 1.07 15.88
CA GLY A 189 -19.23 0.25 14.68
C GLY A 189 -17.98 -0.34 14.00
N SER A 190 -18.06 -1.58 13.50
CA SER A 190 -16.95 -2.30 12.83
C SER A 190 -17.19 -2.43 11.32
N GLY A 191 -16.11 -2.60 10.54
CA GLY A 191 -16.16 -2.69 9.08
C GLY A 191 -15.86 -1.36 8.36
N HIS A 192 -15.42 -0.36 9.11
CA HIS A 192 -15.09 0.98 8.62
C HIS A 192 -13.64 1.39 8.90
N GLU A 193 -12.78 0.42 9.21
CA GLU A 193 -11.41 0.66 9.67
C GLU A 193 -10.64 1.54 8.67
N PRO A 194 -9.89 2.55 9.13
CA PRO A 194 -9.48 2.77 10.51
C PRO A 194 -10.54 3.40 11.44
N ALA A 195 -11.70 3.81 10.95
CA ALA A 195 -12.76 4.32 11.81
C ALA A 195 -13.37 3.19 12.67
N HIS A 196 -13.51 3.34 14.00
CA HIS A 196 -13.14 4.48 14.83
C HIS A 196 -11.85 4.27 15.64
N ALA A 197 -11.38 3.03 15.77
CA ALA A 197 -10.27 2.66 16.65
C ALA A 197 -8.93 3.32 16.26
N GLY A 198 -8.68 3.53 14.97
CA GLY A 198 -7.50 4.25 14.48
C GLY A 198 -7.46 5.74 14.83
N PHE A 199 -8.58 6.29 15.32
CA PHE A 199 -8.69 7.67 15.79
C PHE A 199 -8.70 7.82 17.31
N VAL A 200 -8.42 6.74 18.04
CA VAL A 200 -8.26 6.74 19.50
C VAL A 200 -6.84 7.17 19.88
N GLY A 201 -6.74 8.25 20.64
CA GLY A 201 -5.47 8.83 21.06
C GLY A 201 -5.64 10.24 21.62
N GLU A 202 -4.62 10.71 22.34
CA GLU A 202 -4.57 12.09 22.85
C GLU A 202 -4.83 13.09 21.72
N GLY A 203 -5.71 14.08 21.93
CA GLY A 203 -6.09 15.06 20.90
C GLY A 203 -7.17 14.59 19.90
N MET A 204 -7.70 13.38 20.02
CA MET A 204 -8.86 12.85 19.27
C MET A 204 -9.82 12.05 20.18
N LEU A 205 -10.27 10.85 19.77
CA LEU A 205 -11.19 10.03 20.56
C LEU A 205 -10.49 9.48 21.80
N THR A 206 -11.23 9.43 22.91
CA THR A 206 -10.76 8.77 24.13
C THR A 206 -10.97 7.27 24.04
N ALA A 207 -12.10 6.84 23.47
CA ALA A 207 -12.38 5.44 23.21
C ALA A 207 -13.24 5.21 21.96
N ALA A 208 -13.20 3.97 21.47
CA ALA A 208 -14.08 3.47 20.41
C ALA A 208 -14.74 2.16 20.88
N ILE A 209 -16.05 2.03 20.66
CA ILE A 209 -16.87 0.86 21.02
C ILE A 209 -17.23 0.12 19.75
N CYS A 210 -16.55 -1.00 19.51
CA CYS A 210 -16.74 -1.77 18.28
C CYS A 210 -17.93 -2.74 18.45
N GLY A 211 -18.90 -2.65 17.53
CA GLY A 211 -19.98 -3.63 17.38
C GLY A 211 -19.55 -4.78 16.46
N ASP A 212 -20.52 -5.60 16.04
CA ASP A 212 -20.28 -6.52 14.92
C ASP A 212 -20.17 -5.74 13.60
N VAL A 213 -19.76 -6.41 12.51
CA VAL A 213 -19.61 -5.80 11.19
C VAL A 213 -20.95 -5.18 10.75
N PHE A 214 -20.94 -3.86 10.50
CA PHE A 214 -22.10 -3.04 10.13
C PHE A 214 -23.29 -3.11 11.11
N ALA A 215 -23.03 -3.46 12.36
CA ALA A 215 -24.00 -3.43 13.44
C ALA A 215 -23.57 -2.44 14.52
N SER A 216 -24.54 -1.66 15.02
CA SER A 216 -24.33 -0.81 16.19
C SER A 216 -23.91 -1.65 17.40
N PRO A 217 -22.95 -1.21 18.21
CA PRO A 217 -22.59 -1.90 19.44
C PRO A 217 -23.78 -2.00 20.41
N PRO A 218 -23.88 -3.07 21.21
CA PRO A 218 -24.95 -3.21 22.19
C PRO A 218 -24.80 -2.19 23.32
N VAL A 219 -25.94 -1.80 23.91
CA VAL A 219 -26.05 -0.78 24.97
C VAL A 219 -25.08 -1.03 26.13
N ASP A 220 -24.99 -2.27 26.62
CA ASP A 220 -24.11 -2.62 27.73
C ASP A 220 -22.62 -2.39 27.44
N SER A 221 -22.20 -2.58 26.17
CA SER A 221 -20.81 -2.31 25.76
C SER A 221 -20.53 -0.81 25.72
N ILE A 222 -21.50 -0.01 25.25
CA ILE A 222 -21.39 1.46 25.23
C ILE A 222 -21.34 1.99 26.67
N LEU A 223 -22.24 1.53 27.53
CA LEU A 223 -22.30 1.92 28.94
C LEU A 223 -21.02 1.52 29.69
N ALA A 224 -20.49 0.32 29.44
CA ALA A 224 -19.19 -0.10 29.97
C ALA A 224 -18.06 0.83 29.51
N GLY A 225 -18.08 1.25 28.23
CA GLY A 225 -17.18 2.26 27.69
C GLY A 225 -17.26 3.59 28.42
N ILE A 226 -18.48 4.13 28.59
CA ILE A 226 -18.73 5.38 29.32
C ILE A 226 -18.16 5.27 30.74
N ARG A 227 -18.52 4.23 31.49
CA ARG A 227 -18.03 4.01 32.87
C ARG A 227 -16.51 3.89 32.95
N ALA A 228 -15.88 3.29 31.94
CA ALA A 228 -14.44 3.04 31.95
C ALA A 228 -13.61 4.32 31.72
N VAL A 229 -14.13 5.28 30.97
CA VAL A 229 -13.34 6.45 30.56
C VAL A 229 -13.81 7.75 31.17
N THR A 230 -15.08 7.88 31.56
CA THR A 230 -15.67 9.18 31.94
C THR A 230 -15.17 9.66 33.29
N GLY A 231 -14.46 10.79 33.30
CA GLY A 231 -14.02 11.50 34.50
C GLY A 231 -15.02 12.58 34.97
N PRO A 232 -14.64 13.41 35.96
CA PRO A 232 -15.50 14.47 36.50
C PRO A 232 -15.93 15.54 35.48
N MET A 233 -15.17 15.69 34.40
CA MET A 233 -15.44 16.61 33.29
C MET A 233 -16.56 16.11 32.37
N GLY A 234 -16.87 14.81 32.40
CA GLY A 234 -17.93 14.20 31.61
C GLY A 234 -17.49 13.75 30.22
N CYS A 235 -18.40 13.08 29.51
CA CYS A 235 -18.14 12.44 28.23
C CYS A 235 -19.07 12.94 27.12
N LEU A 236 -18.51 13.16 25.93
CA LEU A 236 -19.24 13.43 24.70
C LEU A 236 -19.32 12.15 23.84
N LEU A 237 -20.54 11.71 23.52
CA LEU A 237 -20.80 10.65 22.56
C LEU A 237 -20.93 11.26 21.15
N ILE A 238 -20.09 10.83 20.21
CA ILE A 238 -20.18 11.24 18.80
C ILE A 238 -20.76 10.07 18.01
N VAL A 239 -21.99 10.25 17.52
CA VAL A 239 -22.83 9.17 17.00
C VAL A 239 -23.12 9.42 15.53
N LYS A 240 -22.77 8.48 14.64
CA LYS A 240 -23.17 8.54 13.24
C LYS A 240 -24.69 8.43 13.14
N ASN A 241 -25.33 9.17 12.24
CA ASN A 241 -26.79 9.20 12.14
C ASN A 241 -27.36 7.96 11.44
N TYR A 242 -27.32 6.84 12.17
CA TYR A 242 -27.98 5.58 11.86
C TYR A 242 -28.94 5.24 12.99
N THR A 243 -30.11 4.66 12.66
CA THR A 243 -31.15 4.38 13.65
C THR A 243 -30.64 3.49 14.79
N GLY A 244 -29.91 2.43 14.47
CA GLY A 244 -29.32 1.53 15.48
C GLY A 244 -28.28 2.22 16.36
N ASP A 245 -27.45 3.11 15.80
CA ASP A 245 -26.48 3.90 16.55
C ASP A 245 -27.21 4.88 17.50
N ARG A 246 -28.21 5.62 17.01
CA ARG A 246 -28.99 6.59 17.81
C ARG A 246 -29.71 5.94 18.98
N LEU A 247 -30.36 4.81 18.76
CA LEU A 247 -31.11 4.12 19.81
C LEU A 247 -30.18 3.52 20.88
N ASN A 248 -29.13 2.82 20.46
CA ASN A 248 -28.23 2.16 21.41
C ASN A 248 -27.40 3.16 22.23
N PHE A 249 -26.81 4.17 21.58
CA PHE A 249 -26.07 5.22 22.29
C PHE A 249 -26.99 6.12 23.11
N GLY A 250 -28.20 6.41 22.62
CA GLY A 250 -29.19 7.18 23.37
C GLY A 250 -29.59 6.50 24.69
N LEU A 251 -29.92 5.21 24.64
CA LEU A 251 -30.26 4.46 25.86
C LEU A 251 -29.06 4.34 26.81
N ALA A 252 -27.85 4.09 26.29
CA ALA A 252 -26.64 4.05 27.12
C ALA A 252 -26.35 5.40 27.80
N ALA A 253 -26.60 6.52 27.10
CA ALA A 253 -26.43 7.86 27.66
C ALA A 253 -27.43 8.14 28.80
N GLU A 254 -28.71 7.78 28.63
CA GLU A 254 -29.71 7.95 29.68
C GLU A 254 -29.43 7.07 30.90
N GLN A 255 -28.96 5.83 30.69
CA GLN A 255 -28.51 4.96 31.78
C GLN A 255 -27.31 5.57 32.51
N ALA A 256 -26.28 6.02 31.80
CA ALA A 256 -25.12 6.67 32.40
C ALA A 256 -25.50 7.94 33.19
N LYS A 257 -26.41 8.77 32.67
CA LYS A 257 -26.92 9.95 33.41
C LYS A 257 -27.63 9.55 34.69
N SER A 258 -28.44 8.49 34.68
CA SER A 258 -29.10 7.98 35.89
C SER A 258 -28.11 7.42 36.94
N GLU A 259 -26.92 7.00 36.50
CA GLU A 259 -25.78 6.63 37.36
C GLU A 259 -24.94 7.84 37.83
N GLY A 260 -25.28 9.05 37.41
CA GLY A 260 -24.61 10.30 37.83
C GLY A 260 -23.47 10.75 36.91
N TYR A 261 -23.23 10.10 35.77
CA TYR A 261 -22.26 10.57 34.78
C TYR A 261 -22.80 11.78 34.02
N LYS A 262 -21.92 12.74 33.74
CA LYS A 262 -22.21 13.85 32.82
C LYS A 262 -21.96 13.39 31.40
N VAL A 263 -23.02 13.33 30.59
CA VAL A 263 -22.95 12.82 29.22
C VAL A 263 -23.70 13.74 28.26
N GLU A 264 -23.03 14.18 27.21
CA GLU A 264 -23.64 14.87 26.06
C GLU A 264 -23.52 14.01 24.80
N THR A 265 -24.37 14.28 23.81
CA THR A 265 -24.40 13.52 22.55
C THR A 265 -24.46 14.46 21.34
N VAL A 266 -23.61 14.21 20.35
CA VAL A 266 -23.66 14.86 19.03
C VAL A 266 -23.93 13.81 17.97
N ILE A 267 -24.95 14.07 17.14
CA ILE A 267 -25.30 13.21 16.01
C ILE A 267 -24.70 13.81 14.74
N VAL A 268 -23.92 13.02 14.00
CA VAL A 268 -23.29 13.43 12.73
C VAL A 268 -24.08 12.88 11.56
N GLY A 269 -24.62 13.78 10.74
CA GLY A 269 -25.33 13.45 9.50
C GLY A 269 -24.81 14.32 8.35
N ASP A 270 -23.68 13.91 7.77
CA ASP A 270 -22.95 14.64 6.73
C ASP A 270 -23.30 14.19 5.30
N ASP A 271 -24.03 13.10 5.08
CA ASP A 271 -24.38 12.64 3.73
C ASP A 271 -25.29 13.63 2.97
N CYS A 272 -24.89 14.01 1.75
CA CYS A 272 -25.60 14.92 0.84
C CYS A 272 -26.23 14.20 -0.36
N ALA A 273 -26.10 12.87 -0.46
CA ALA A 273 -26.57 12.11 -1.62
C ALA A 273 -28.07 12.26 -1.89
N LEU A 274 -28.88 12.27 -0.83
CA LEU A 274 -30.33 12.18 -0.94
C LEU A 274 -30.96 13.55 -0.60
N PRO A 275 -31.82 14.12 -1.46
CA PRO A 275 -32.41 15.44 -1.24
C PRO A 275 -33.42 15.46 -0.08
N PRO A 276 -33.70 16.63 0.52
CA PRO A 276 -34.79 16.79 1.48
C PRO A 276 -36.17 16.70 0.81
N PRO A 277 -37.24 16.31 1.54
CA PRO A 277 -37.29 16.01 2.97
C PRO A 277 -36.81 14.58 3.30
N ARG A 278 -36.18 14.40 4.47
CA ARG A 278 -35.58 13.12 4.92
C ARG A 278 -36.30 12.48 6.12
N GLY A 279 -37.47 12.99 6.49
CA GLY A 279 -38.21 12.56 7.67
C GLY A 279 -37.39 12.68 8.97
N ILE A 280 -37.73 11.88 9.97
CA ILE A 280 -37.09 11.88 11.31
C ILE A 280 -35.68 11.26 11.28
N THR A 281 -35.39 10.43 10.26
CA THR A 281 -34.12 9.72 10.12
C THR A 281 -32.99 10.65 9.69
N GLY A 282 -33.26 11.64 8.84
CA GLY A 282 -32.26 12.63 8.43
C GLY A 282 -31.19 12.12 7.44
N ARG A 283 -30.02 12.76 7.45
CA ARG A 283 -28.84 12.45 6.60
C ARG A 283 -27.98 11.37 7.26
N ARG A 284 -27.43 10.41 6.49
CA ARG A 284 -26.51 9.39 7.03
C ARG A 284 -25.22 10.03 7.55
N GLY A 285 -24.56 9.39 8.52
CA GLY A 285 -23.23 9.81 9.00
C GLY A 285 -22.12 9.01 8.29
N LEU A 286 -21.26 9.69 7.54
CA LEU A 286 -20.19 9.12 6.72
C LEU A 286 -18.81 9.67 7.15
N ALA A 287 -17.86 9.76 6.21
CA ALA A 287 -16.46 10.10 6.45
C ALA A 287 -16.25 11.47 7.12
N GLY A 288 -17.17 12.43 6.98
CA GLY A 288 -17.12 13.72 7.66
C GLY A 288 -17.11 13.62 9.18
N THR A 289 -17.61 12.50 9.73
CA THR A 289 -17.51 12.18 11.16
C THR A 289 -16.07 12.24 11.67
N ILE A 290 -15.07 11.91 10.86
CA ILE A 290 -13.66 11.92 11.29
C ILE A 290 -13.16 13.36 11.53
N LEU A 291 -13.64 14.33 10.76
CA LEU A 291 -13.34 15.75 11.00
C LEU A 291 -14.00 16.24 12.29
N VAL A 292 -15.23 15.79 12.59
CA VAL A 292 -15.91 16.09 13.86
C VAL A 292 -15.15 15.51 15.04
N HIS A 293 -14.64 14.27 14.94
CA HIS A 293 -13.78 13.67 15.97
C HIS A 293 -12.55 14.53 16.23
N LYS A 294 -11.94 15.07 15.18
CA LYS A 294 -10.76 15.91 15.31
C LYS A 294 -11.06 17.22 16.02
N VAL A 295 -12.15 17.90 15.62
CA VAL A 295 -12.58 19.15 16.25
C VAL A 295 -12.90 18.95 17.72
N ALA A 296 -13.74 17.98 18.05
CA ALA A 296 -14.09 17.65 19.43
C ALA A 296 -12.88 17.20 20.26
N GLY A 297 -12.01 16.40 19.65
CA GLY A 297 -10.73 15.94 20.18
C GLY A 297 -9.84 17.09 20.65
N ALA A 298 -9.57 18.01 19.74
CA ALA A 298 -8.73 19.17 19.97
C ALA A 298 -9.37 20.17 20.94
N ALA A 299 -10.69 20.37 20.89
CA ALA A 299 -11.43 21.21 21.82
C ALA A 299 -11.31 20.67 23.26
N ALA A 300 -11.53 19.37 23.46
CA ALA A 300 -11.39 18.73 24.76
C ALA A 300 -9.94 18.77 25.27
N ALA A 301 -8.95 18.56 24.38
CA ALA A 301 -7.53 18.66 24.73
C ALA A 301 -7.10 20.09 25.10
N ALA A 302 -7.78 21.10 24.58
CA ALA A 302 -7.61 22.50 24.97
C ALA A 302 -8.29 22.86 26.30
N GLY A 303 -8.89 21.88 27.00
CA GLY A 303 -9.47 22.05 28.33
C GLY A 303 -10.87 22.66 28.37
N LEU A 304 -11.59 22.66 27.24
CA LEU A 304 -12.97 23.17 27.18
C LEU A 304 -13.93 22.31 28.01
N SER A 305 -15.04 22.92 28.44
CA SER A 305 -16.11 22.24 29.16
C SER A 305 -16.87 21.25 28.26
N LEU A 306 -17.56 20.26 28.84
CA LEU A 306 -18.36 19.29 28.08
C LEU A 306 -19.36 19.97 27.13
N LEU A 307 -20.02 21.02 27.60
CA LEU A 307 -21.02 21.75 26.81
C LEU A 307 -20.38 22.52 25.64
N ASP A 308 -19.22 23.14 25.87
CA ASP A 308 -18.50 23.87 24.81
C ASP A 308 -17.95 22.90 23.77
N VAL A 309 -17.41 21.75 24.20
CA VAL A 309 -16.94 20.68 23.29
C VAL A 309 -18.10 20.14 22.46
N ALA A 310 -19.25 19.87 23.08
CA ALA A 310 -20.46 19.44 22.38
C ALA A 310 -20.96 20.50 21.38
N THR A 311 -20.90 21.78 21.75
CA THR A 311 -21.29 22.91 20.89
C THR A 311 -20.37 23.04 19.68
N GLU A 312 -19.04 23.01 19.87
CA GLU A 312 -18.08 23.04 18.76
C GLU A 312 -18.24 21.81 17.84
N ALA A 313 -18.43 20.62 18.41
CA ALA A 313 -18.62 19.39 17.65
C ALA A 313 -19.93 19.40 16.83
N LYS A 314 -21.02 19.89 17.43
CA LYS A 314 -22.30 20.07 16.73
C LYS A 314 -22.18 21.07 15.59
N HIS A 315 -21.54 22.21 15.84
CA HIS A 315 -21.30 23.22 14.81
C HIS A 315 -20.45 22.66 13.66
N ALA A 316 -19.40 21.90 13.96
CA ALA A 316 -18.61 21.23 12.94
C ALA A 316 -19.47 20.24 12.11
N ALA A 317 -20.33 19.44 12.75
CA ALA A 317 -21.21 18.50 12.05
C ALA A 317 -22.22 19.21 11.11
N GLU A 318 -22.70 20.40 11.46
CA GLU A 318 -23.60 21.22 10.63
C GLU A 318 -22.88 21.86 9.42
N MET A 319 -21.56 21.94 9.46
CA MET A 319 -20.72 22.60 8.44
C MET A 319 -20.08 21.63 7.44
N ILE A 320 -20.47 20.34 7.47
CA ILE A 320 -19.86 19.27 6.68
C ILE A 320 -20.88 18.61 5.74
N GLY A 321 -20.43 18.36 4.51
CA GLY A 321 -21.17 17.64 3.49
C GLY A 321 -20.31 16.58 2.80
N THR A 322 -20.84 15.38 2.66
CA THR A 322 -20.16 14.21 2.12
C THR A 322 -21.02 13.52 1.09
N MET A 323 -20.44 13.03 0.01
CA MET A 323 -21.13 12.12 -0.90
C MET A 323 -20.14 11.09 -1.45
N GLY A 324 -20.55 9.82 -1.36
CA GLY A 324 -19.80 8.68 -1.89
C GLY A 324 -20.17 8.33 -3.32
N VAL A 325 -19.29 7.61 -4.00
CA VAL A 325 -19.53 6.95 -5.28
C VAL A 325 -18.94 5.54 -5.18
N ALA A 326 -19.61 4.54 -5.75
CA ALA A 326 -19.13 3.15 -5.73
C ALA A 326 -19.37 2.44 -7.07
N LEU A 327 -18.52 1.49 -7.46
CA LEU A 327 -18.69 0.68 -8.69
C LEU A 327 -19.21 -0.74 -8.37
N SER A 328 -19.39 -1.05 -7.10
CA SER A 328 -19.83 -2.35 -6.55
C SER A 328 -20.18 -2.12 -5.08
N VAL A 329 -20.91 -3.07 -4.52
CA VAL A 329 -21.17 -3.18 -3.09
C VAL A 329 -20.10 -4.03 -2.41
N CYS A 330 -19.86 -3.78 -1.13
CA CYS A 330 -18.89 -4.54 -0.33
C CYS A 330 -19.35 -5.98 -0.07
N THR A 331 -18.37 -6.85 0.16
CA THR A 331 -18.58 -8.24 0.53
C THR A 331 -18.66 -8.37 2.04
N LEU A 332 -19.81 -8.79 2.56
CA LEU A 332 -19.95 -9.15 3.97
C LEU A 332 -19.24 -10.48 4.25
N PRO A 333 -18.45 -10.61 5.33
CA PRO A 333 -17.79 -11.87 5.67
C PRO A 333 -18.76 -13.05 5.76
N GLY A 334 -18.48 -14.12 5.01
CA GLY A 334 -19.33 -15.31 4.96
C GLY A 334 -20.58 -15.19 4.09
N GLN A 335 -20.76 -14.08 3.37
CA GLN A 335 -21.84 -13.87 2.40
C GLN A 335 -21.31 -13.82 0.97
N VAL A 336 -22.19 -14.05 0.00
CA VAL A 336 -21.89 -13.85 -1.42
C VAL A 336 -21.97 -12.35 -1.73
N THR A 337 -20.98 -11.82 -2.44
CA THR A 337 -20.98 -10.43 -2.91
C THR A 337 -22.20 -10.18 -3.80
N SER A 338 -22.95 -9.11 -3.53
CA SER A 338 -24.09 -8.73 -4.36
C SER A 338 -23.63 -8.10 -5.68
N ASP A 339 -24.29 -8.45 -6.78
CA ASP A 339 -24.03 -7.95 -8.13
C ASP A 339 -24.96 -6.81 -8.57
N ARG A 340 -25.67 -6.17 -7.62
CA ARG A 340 -26.76 -5.19 -7.84
C ARG A 340 -26.47 -4.14 -8.93
N LEU A 341 -25.21 -3.72 -9.07
CA LEU A 341 -24.83 -2.67 -10.02
C LEU A 341 -24.57 -3.20 -11.43
N GLY A 342 -24.09 -4.43 -11.58
CA GLY A 342 -23.64 -4.96 -12.86
C GLY A 342 -22.37 -4.28 -13.41
N PRO A 343 -21.81 -4.80 -14.52
CA PRO A 343 -20.58 -4.30 -15.10
C PRO A 343 -20.77 -2.92 -15.75
N GLY A 344 -19.75 -2.07 -15.67
CA GLY A 344 -19.75 -0.74 -16.29
C GLY A 344 -20.71 0.26 -15.68
N LYS A 345 -21.26 -0.02 -14.49
CA LYS A 345 -22.14 0.88 -13.74
C LYS A 345 -21.43 1.45 -12.51
N MET A 346 -21.95 2.58 -12.05
CA MET A 346 -21.58 3.22 -10.80
C MET A 346 -22.84 3.61 -10.02
N GLU A 347 -22.76 3.54 -8.70
CA GLU A 347 -23.79 4.01 -7.78
C GLU A 347 -23.34 5.31 -7.12
N LEU A 348 -24.13 6.36 -7.34
CA LEU A 348 -23.92 7.69 -6.80
C LEU A 348 -24.61 7.78 -5.44
N GLY A 349 -23.87 8.16 -4.40
CA GLY A 349 -24.39 8.38 -3.07
C GLY A 349 -24.63 7.11 -2.24
N LEU A 350 -23.94 6.02 -2.54
CA LEU A 350 -24.00 4.78 -1.76
C LEU A 350 -23.54 5.01 -0.30
N GLY A 351 -24.20 4.34 0.65
CA GLY A 351 -23.88 4.43 2.08
C GLY A 351 -22.75 3.48 2.53
N ILE A 352 -22.15 3.74 3.68
CA ILE A 352 -21.00 2.97 4.20
C ILE A 352 -21.33 1.54 4.65
N HIS A 353 -22.59 1.10 4.62
CA HIS A 353 -22.96 -0.31 4.87
C HIS A 353 -23.49 -0.99 3.59
N GLY A 354 -23.27 -0.40 2.41
CA GLY A 354 -23.78 -0.89 1.13
C GLY A 354 -25.24 -0.51 0.83
N GLU A 355 -25.82 0.42 1.60
CA GLU A 355 -27.19 0.88 1.37
C GLU A 355 -27.31 1.57 0.01
N PRO A 356 -28.46 1.41 -0.69
CA PRO A 356 -28.68 2.07 -1.97
C PRO A 356 -28.34 3.56 -1.96
N GLY A 357 -27.74 4.01 -3.06
CA GLY A 357 -27.44 5.40 -3.32
C GLY A 357 -28.64 6.17 -3.84
N ALA A 358 -28.37 7.39 -4.32
CA ALA A 358 -29.34 8.24 -4.97
C ALA A 358 -29.67 7.76 -6.40
N ALA A 359 -28.68 7.21 -7.10
CA ALA A 359 -28.84 6.75 -8.48
C ALA A 359 -27.79 5.71 -8.88
N VAL A 360 -28.16 4.84 -9.81
CA VAL A 360 -27.22 3.99 -10.57
C VAL A 360 -27.09 4.58 -11.97
N ALA A 361 -25.86 4.80 -12.41
CA ALA A 361 -25.53 5.41 -13.70
C ALA A 361 -24.44 4.62 -14.43
N ASP A 362 -24.25 4.87 -15.72
CA ASP A 362 -23.09 4.36 -16.46
C ASP A 362 -21.79 4.93 -15.88
N LEU A 363 -20.73 4.14 -15.87
CA LEU A 363 -19.40 4.58 -15.45
C LEU A 363 -18.97 5.82 -16.26
N GLN A 364 -18.48 6.84 -15.57
CA GLN A 364 -18.04 8.11 -16.17
C GLN A 364 -16.57 8.39 -15.88
N PRO A 365 -15.90 9.25 -16.67
CA PRO A 365 -14.59 9.77 -16.31
C PRO A 365 -14.61 10.47 -14.95
N VAL A 366 -13.53 10.33 -14.18
CA VAL A 366 -13.39 10.92 -12.82
C VAL A 366 -13.72 12.41 -12.77
N ASP A 367 -13.38 13.19 -13.81
CA ASP A 367 -13.68 14.63 -13.85
C ASP A 367 -15.18 14.92 -13.78
N VAL A 368 -15.99 14.11 -14.48
CA VAL A 368 -17.45 14.19 -14.49
C VAL A 368 -18.01 13.77 -13.14
N ILE A 369 -17.48 12.67 -12.57
CA ILE A 369 -17.89 12.17 -11.25
C ILE A 369 -17.64 13.22 -10.17
N VAL A 370 -16.42 13.77 -10.11
CA VAL A 370 -16.05 14.81 -9.15
C VAL A 370 -16.93 16.05 -9.30
N SER A 371 -17.19 16.48 -10.54
CA SER A 371 -18.09 17.62 -10.81
C SER A 371 -19.49 17.38 -10.26
N HIS A 372 -20.04 16.18 -10.50
CA HIS A 372 -21.37 15.81 -10.02
C HIS A 372 -21.44 15.78 -8.48
N VAL A 373 -20.46 15.14 -7.85
CA VAL A 373 -20.38 15.02 -6.39
C VAL A 373 -20.27 16.40 -5.73
N LEU A 374 -19.40 17.28 -6.24
CA LEU A 374 -19.25 18.64 -5.73
C LEU A 374 -20.52 19.47 -5.91
N LYS A 375 -21.16 19.38 -7.08
CA LYS A 375 -22.43 20.06 -7.36
C LYS A 375 -23.52 19.63 -6.38
N GLN A 376 -23.60 18.34 -6.06
CA GLN A 376 -24.59 17.82 -5.12
C GLN A 376 -24.31 18.30 -3.69
N ILE A 377 -23.06 18.23 -3.23
CA ILE A 377 -22.68 18.70 -1.88
C ILE A 377 -22.95 20.21 -1.73
N LEU A 378 -22.63 21.01 -2.76
CA LEU A 378 -22.73 22.47 -2.74
C LEU A 378 -24.05 23.01 -3.33
N SER A 379 -25.05 22.15 -3.51
CA SER A 379 -26.33 22.51 -4.13
C SER A 379 -27.09 23.55 -3.29
N PRO A 380 -27.39 24.74 -3.84
CA PRO A 380 -28.25 25.73 -3.17
C PRO A 380 -29.68 25.24 -2.95
N GLU A 381 -30.14 24.29 -3.77
CA GLU A 381 -31.48 23.71 -3.69
C GLU A 381 -31.63 22.81 -2.44
N THR A 382 -30.60 22.02 -2.13
CA THR A 382 -30.60 21.20 -0.90
C THR A 382 -30.20 22.02 0.32
N ASN A 383 -29.28 22.98 0.15
CA ASN A 383 -28.73 23.84 1.19
C ASN A 383 -28.26 23.06 2.45
N TYR A 384 -27.69 21.87 2.25
CA TYR A 384 -27.23 21.02 3.35
C TYR A 384 -26.00 21.56 4.08
N VAL A 385 -25.20 22.38 3.39
CA VAL A 385 -24.03 23.06 3.96
C VAL A 385 -24.09 24.54 3.61
N PRO A 386 -23.86 25.46 4.58
CA PRO A 386 -23.93 26.91 4.34
C PRO A 386 -22.62 27.42 3.73
N ILE A 387 -22.25 26.88 2.56
CA ILE A 387 -21.03 27.20 1.81
C ILE A 387 -21.42 27.97 0.56
N THR A 388 -20.92 29.19 0.45
CA THR A 388 -21.10 30.06 -0.72
C THR A 388 -19.76 30.51 -1.26
N ARG A 389 -19.77 31.05 -2.49
CA ARG A 389 -18.58 31.60 -3.14
C ARG A 389 -17.83 32.57 -2.22
N GLY A 390 -16.51 32.48 -2.19
CA GLY A 390 -15.64 33.27 -1.31
C GLY A 390 -15.45 32.66 0.09
N ASN A 391 -16.17 31.60 0.44
CA ASN A 391 -15.87 30.81 1.65
C ASN A 391 -14.58 30.01 1.48
N ARG A 392 -14.02 29.60 2.62
CA ARG A 392 -12.88 28.70 2.70
C ARG A 392 -13.36 27.32 3.12
N VAL A 393 -12.70 26.28 2.60
CA VAL A 393 -13.07 24.89 2.84
C VAL A 393 -11.88 23.99 3.10
N VAL A 394 -12.13 22.91 3.83
CA VAL A 394 -11.28 21.73 3.90
C VAL A 394 -11.88 20.66 3.01
N LEU A 395 -11.03 20.03 2.18
CA LEU A 395 -11.38 18.91 1.33
C LEU A 395 -10.86 17.61 1.94
N MET A 396 -11.70 16.59 2.05
CA MET A 396 -11.26 15.22 2.31
C MET A 396 -11.76 14.30 1.18
N VAL A 397 -10.82 13.61 0.54
CA VAL A 397 -11.06 12.54 -0.43
C VAL A 397 -10.78 11.21 0.28
N ASN A 398 -11.85 10.48 0.55
CA ASN A 398 -11.82 9.27 1.36
C ASN A 398 -11.99 8.01 0.49
N GLY A 399 -11.05 7.07 0.58
CA GLY A 399 -11.19 5.75 -0.01
C GLY A 399 -12.15 4.87 0.79
N LEU A 400 -13.03 4.13 0.09
CA LEU A 400 -14.04 3.26 0.73
C LEU A 400 -13.55 1.83 0.98
N GLY A 401 -12.29 1.50 0.66
CA GLY A 401 -11.72 0.17 0.88
C GLY A 401 -10.59 -0.12 -0.09
N ALA A 402 -10.93 -0.62 -1.28
CA ALA A 402 -9.97 -1.11 -2.27
C ALA A 402 -9.34 -0.04 -3.19
N THR A 403 -9.72 1.24 -3.08
CA THR A 403 -9.20 2.30 -3.96
C THR A 403 -7.70 2.50 -3.83
N PRO A 404 -6.92 2.37 -4.91
CA PRO A 404 -5.52 2.74 -4.90
C PRO A 404 -5.30 4.21 -4.51
N VAL A 405 -4.27 4.48 -3.72
CA VAL A 405 -3.92 5.85 -3.29
C VAL A 405 -3.73 6.79 -4.49
N MET A 406 -3.16 6.29 -5.59
CA MET A 406 -2.97 7.10 -6.80
C MET A 406 -4.28 7.60 -7.40
N GLU A 407 -5.37 6.84 -7.32
CA GLU A 407 -6.69 7.23 -7.82
C GLU A 407 -7.35 8.27 -6.91
N LEU A 408 -7.19 8.13 -5.59
CA LEU A 408 -7.61 9.17 -4.64
C LEU A 408 -6.88 10.50 -4.90
N MET A 409 -5.59 10.42 -5.28
CA MET A 409 -4.81 11.61 -5.66
C MET A 409 -5.27 12.20 -7.00
N ILE A 410 -5.66 11.38 -7.97
CA ILE A 410 -6.28 11.86 -9.22
C ILE A 410 -7.59 12.59 -8.90
N ALA A 411 -8.48 12.00 -8.09
CA ALA A 411 -9.73 12.64 -7.67
C ALA A 411 -9.48 13.96 -6.93
N SER A 412 -8.49 13.99 -6.02
CA SER A 412 -8.05 15.20 -5.32
C SER A 412 -7.56 16.28 -6.29
N GLY A 413 -6.73 15.89 -7.28
CA GLY A 413 -6.20 16.78 -8.31
C GLY A 413 -7.27 17.34 -9.25
N LYS A 414 -8.44 16.69 -9.37
CA LYS A 414 -9.61 17.22 -10.06
C LYS A 414 -10.49 18.09 -9.16
N ALA A 415 -10.68 17.70 -7.90
CA ALA A 415 -11.56 18.40 -6.97
C ALA A 415 -11.06 19.80 -6.60
N VAL A 416 -9.75 19.95 -6.35
CA VAL A 416 -9.16 21.23 -5.91
C VAL A 416 -9.37 22.35 -6.95
N PRO A 417 -9.01 22.18 -8.25
CA PRO A 417 -9.25 23.21 -9.25
C PRO A 417 -10.74 23.53 -9.44
N LYS A 418 -11.64 22.53 -9.38
CA LYS A 418 -13.09 22.76 -9.51
C LYS A 418 -13.65 23.60 -8.35
N LEU A 419 -13.25 23.28 -7.12
CA LEU A 419 -13.59 24.09 -5.95
C LEU A 419 -13.11 25.55 -6.09
N GLN A 420 -11.87 25.75 -6.56
CA GLN A 420 -11.27 27.07 -6.68
C GLN A 420 -11.81 27.90 -7.85
N LEU A 421 -11.91 27.30 -9.04
CA LEU A 421 -12.22 28.02 -10.27
C LEU A 421 -13.72 28.06 -10.56
N GLU A 422 -14.42 26.94 -10.40
CA GLU A 422 -15.85 26.82 -10.74
C GLU A 422 -16.73 27.29 -9.58
N HIS A 423 -16.42 26.87 -8.34
CA HIS A 423 -17.20 27.25 -7.15
C HIS A 423 -16.67 28.49 -6.41
N GLY A 424 -15.46 28.97 -6.76
CA GLY A 424 -14.84 30.15 -6.16
C GLY A 424 -14.57 30.02 -4.66
N LEU A 425 -14.17 28.83 -4.21
CA LEU A 425 -13.86 28.49 -2.83
C LEU A 425 -12.34 28.39 -2.61
N ALA A 426 -11.85 28.90 -1.49
CA ALA A 426 -10.45 28.69 -1.12
C ALA A 426 -10.30 27.33 -0.42
N VAL A 427 -9.42 26.47 -0.92
CA VAL A 427 -9.14 25.16 -0.29
C VAL A 427 -7.95 25.29 0.66
N ASP A 428 -8.19 25.22 1.96
CA ASP A 428 -7.18 25.45 2.99
C ASP A 428 -6.38 24.20 3.33
N ARG A 429 -7.03 23.03 3.31
CA ARG A 429 -6.44 21.72 3.62
C ARG A 429 -7.02 20.67 2.68
N VAL A 430 -6.21 19.69 2.35
CA VAL A 430 -6.61 18.52 1.57
C VAL A 430 -6.15 17.27 2.32
N TYR A 431 -7.09 16.39 2.65
CA TYR A 431 -6.84 15.06 3.20
C TYR A 431 -7.19 14.02 2.15
N SER A 432 -6.25 13.15 1.79
CA SER A 432 -6.48 12.07 0.81
C SER A 432 -5.97 10.76 1.37
N GLY A 433 -6.85 9.75 1.44
CA GLY A 433 -6.53 8.45 2.01
C GLY A 433 -7.78 7.69 2.44
N SER A 434 -7.61 6.56 3.13
CA SER A 434 -8.72 5.78 3.67
C SER A 434 -8.92 6.13 5.15
N PHE A 435 -9.98 6.88 5.45
CA PHE A 435 -10.31 7.35 6.80
C PHE A 435 -11.52 6.62 7.38
N MET A 436 -12.54 6.37 6.55
CA MET A 436 -13.72 5.59 6.90
C MET A 436 -14.09 4.71 5.71
N THR A 437 -13.82 3.41 5.84
CA THR A 437 -14.03 2.42 4.77
C THR A 437 -15.43 1.78 4.86
N SER A 438 -15.70 0.86 3.94
CA SER A 438 -16.84 -0.04 3.94
C SER A 438 -16.34 -1.44 3.58
N LEU A 439 -15.52 -2.04 4.44
CA LEU A 439 -14.83 -3.32 4.22
C LEU A 439 -13.94 -3.30 2.97
N ASP A 440 -14.02 -4.36 2.17
CA ASP A 440 -13.29 -4.51 0.93
C ASP A 440 -13.78 -3.52 -0.12
N MET A 441 -15.05 -3.07 -0.06
CA MET A 441 -15.81 -2.46 -1.15
C MET A 441 -14.98 -2.44 -2.43
N ALA A 442 -14.88 -3.63 -3.02
CA ALA A 442 -13.88 -4.00 -4.01
C ALA A 442 -14.56 -4.45 -5.29
N VAL A 443 -13.82 -4.35 -6.40
CA VAL A 443 -14.18 -5.02 -7.64
C VAL A 443 -13.88 -6.50 -7.41
N VAL A 444 -14.90 -7.37 -7.44
CA VAL A 444 -14.70 -8.79 -7.75
C VAL A 444 -14.87 -8.93 -9.27
N GLU A 445 -13.86 -8.55 -10.03
CA GLU A 445 -13.85 -8.87 -11.47
C GLU A 445 -13.28 -10.28 -11.62
N ARG A 446 -14.19 -11.22 -11.86
CA ARG A 446 -13.92 -12.28 -12.83
C ARG A 446 -14.03 -11.64 -14.22
N VAL A 447 -12.95 -11.05 -14.74
CA VAL A 447 -12.90 -10.67 -16.15
C VAL A 447 -11.81 -11.46 -16.86
N ALA A 448 -12.27 -12.28 -17.80
CA ALA A 448 -11.48 -12.80 -18.89
C ALA A 448 -10.98 -11.59 -19.70
N PHE A 449 -9.66 -11.47 -19.80
CA PHE A 449 -8.97 -10.46 -20.59
C PHE A 449 -9.51 -10.42 -22.02
N ASN A 450 -10.19 -9.34 -22.39
CA ASN A 450 -10.19 -8.79 -23.74
C ASN A 450 -10.69 -7.34 -23.69
N HIS A 451 -9.86 -6.42 -24.19
CA HIS A 451 -10.07 -4.96 -24.31
C HIS A 451 -9.90 -4.11 -23.03
N VAL A 452 -8.65 -3.85 -22.65
CA VAL A 452 -8.30 -2.70 -21.80
C VAL A 452 -7.95 -1.52 -22.72
N VAL A 453 -8.79 -0.49 -22.71
CA VAL A 453 -8.46 0.84 -23.27
C VAL A 453 -7.60 1.57 -22.23
N VAL A 454 -6.31 1.69 -22.51
CA VAL A 454 -5.36 2.49 -21.72
C VAL A 454 -5.71 3.97 -21.92
N GLY A 455 -6.53 4.51 -21.02
CA GLY A 455 -7.03 5.89 -21.08
C GLY A 455 -8.11 6.18 -20.03
N SER A 456 -8.77 5.13 -19.54
CA SER A 456 -9.75 5.19 -18.45
C SER A 456 -9.29 4.28 -17.32
N ILE A 457 -8.39 4.76 -16.47
CA ILE A 457 -8.15 4.09 -15.17
C ILE A 457 -9.46 4.26 -14.38
N PRO A 458 -10.21 3.20 -14.06
CA PRO A 458 -11.41 3.32 -13.26
C PRO A 458 -11.00 3.92 -11.91
N THR A 459 -11.55 5.06 -11.53
CA THR A 459 -11.40 5.51 -10.13
C THR A 459 -12.36 4.69 -9.29
N ASP A 460 -11.81 3.74 -8.55
CA ASP A 460 -12.60 2.84 -7.72
C ASP A 460 -13.01 3.57 -6.43
N ARG A 461 -14.31 3.80 -6.25
CA ARG A 461 -15.02 4.06 -4.98
C ARG A 461 -14.37 4.99 -3.94
N PHE A 462 -14.71 6.27 -4.02
CA PHE A 462 -14.32 7.26 -3.02
C PHE A 462 -15.52 8.06 -2.56
N SER A 463 -15.38 8.77 -1.45
CA SER A 463 -16.25 9.87 -1.08
C SER A 463 -15.49 11.18 -1.05
N ILE A 464 -16.18 12.26 -1.43
CA ILE A 464 -15.69 13.62 -1.22
C ILE A 464 -16.45 14.19 -0.04
N THR A 465 -15.70 14.77 0.89
CA THR A 465 -16.19 15.54 2.03
C THR A 465 -15.70 16.97 1.91
N ILE A 466 -16.60 17.93 2.07
CA ILE A 466 -16.31 19.36 2.15
C ILE A 466 -16.74 19.86 3.52
N MET A 467 -15.82 20.50 4.23
CA MET A 467 -16.09 21.20 5.49
C MET A 467 -15.85 22.70 5.29
N LYS A 468 -16.79 23.54 5.72
CA LYS A 468 -16.53 24.98 5.80
C LYS A 468 -15.43 25.24 6.83
N SER A 469 -14.40 25.98 6.47
CA SER A 469 -13.28 26.30 7.36
C SER A 469 -13.25 27.77 7.75
N ASP A 470 -12.90 28.00 9.01
CA ASP A 470 -12.45 29.27 9.54
C ASP A 470 -11.15 29.05 10.34
N GLN A 471 -10.61 30.11 10.94
CA GLN A 471 -9.35 30.00 11.69
C GLN A 471 -9.46 29.05 12.89
N THR A 472 -10.61 28.99 13.55
CA THR A 472 -10.86 28.12 14.70
C THR A 472 -10.86 26.65 14.28
N VAL A 473 -11.61 26.31 13.24
CA VAL A 473 -11.64 24.95 12.68
C VAL A 473 -10.25 24.53 12.23
N LEU A 474 -9.51 25.39 11.52
CA LEU A 474 -8.15 25.08 11.09
C LEU A 474 -7.21 24.83 12.27
N GLN A 475 -7.28 25.66 13.33
CA GLN A 475 -6.50 25.43 14.55
C GLN A 475 -6.83 24.09 15.21
N ARG A 476 -8.11 23.68 15.21
CA ARG A 476 -8.52 22.38 15.75
C ARG A 476 -8.03 21.21 14.89
N LEU A 477 -8.10 21.33 13.57
CA LEU A 477 -7.62 20.32 12.64
C LEU A 477 -6.10 20.16 12.68
N ASP A 478 -5.37 21.26 12.85
CA ASP A 478 -3.91 21.31 12.92
C ASP A 478 -3.36 20.98 14.32
N ALA A 479 -4.21 20.91 15.36
CA ALA A 479 -3.77 20.59 16.72
C ALA A 479 -3.10 19.20 16.78
N ALA A 480 -2.11 19.03 17.66
CA ALA A 480 -1.41 17.76 17.81
C ALA A 480 -2.37 16.60 18.21
N THR A 481 -2.07 15.39 17.77
CA THR A 481 -2.76 14.17 18.21
C THR A 481 -1.82 12.97 18.20
N LYS A 482 -2.08 11.99 19.06
CA LYS A 482 -1.40 10.68 19.06
C LYS A 482 -2.25 9.56 18.44
N ALA A 483 -3.38 9.92 17.83
CA ALA A 483 -4.21 8.96 17.10
C ALA A 483 -3.45 8.42 15.87
N PRO A 484 -3.30 7.09 15.72
CA PRO A 484 -2.40 6.50 14.73
C PRO A 484 -2.84 6.69 13.28
N SER A 485 -4.12 6.94 13.02
CA SER A 485 -4.68 7.08 11.67
C SER A 485 -5.05 8.53 11.31
N TRP A 486 -4.76 9.52 12.17
CA TRP A 486 -4.86 10.92 11.77
C TRP A 486 -3.65 11.29 10.91
N PRO A 487 -3.85 11.80 9.69
CA PRO A 487 -2.74 12.14 8.80
C PRO A 487 -2.03 13.39 9.32
N ILE A 488 -0.93 13.20 10.07
CA ILE A 488 -0.07 14.31 10.49
C ILE A 488 1.01 14.54 9.42
N GLY A 489 0.96 15.73 8.80
CA GLY A 489 2.18 16.39 8.30
C GLY A 489 2.85 17.11 9.48
N ALA A 490 4.18 17.04 9.54
CA ALA A 490 5.01 17.49 10.66
C ALA A 490 4.63 18.84 11.29
N ASP A 491 4.85 18.96 12.61
CA ASP A 491 4.71 20.16 13.44
C ASP A 491 5.02 21.47 12.67
N GLY A 492 4.05 22.40 12.59
CA GLY A 492 4.28 23.75 12.07
C GLY A 492 3.05 24.42 11.44
N CYS A 493 3.10 25.76 11.32
CA CYS A 493 2.10 26.54 10.59
C CYS A 493 2.06 26.11 9.12
N HIS A 494 1.00 25.39 8.72
CA HIS A 494 0.75 25.13 7.31
C HIS A 494 0.36 26.44 6.62
N LEU A 495 1.24 26.92 5.75
CA LEU A 495 0.94 28.01 4.83
C LEU A 495 -0.29 27.62 3.98
N PRO A 496 -1.19 28.56 3.66
CA PRO A 496 -2.28 28.28 2.72
C PRO A 496 -1.69 27.70 1.44
N SER A 497 -2.27 26.61 0.95
CA SER A 497 -1.94 26.03 -0.36
C SER A 497 -2.34 26.99 -1.47
N LYS A 498 -1.59 28.08 -1.64
CA LYS A 498 -1.44 28.68 -2.95
C LYS A 498 -0.58 27.69 -3.71
N ILE A 499 -1.18 26.76 -4.45
CA ILE A 499 -0.44 26.04 -5.47
C ILE A 499 -0.06 27.12 -6.47
N PRO A 500 1.19 27.62 -6.48
CA PRO A 500 1.61 28.50 -7.55
C PRO A 500 1.66 27.56 -8.74
N VAL A 501 0.78 27.73 -9.72
CA VAL A 501 0.97 27.02 -10.99
C VAL A 501 2.30 27.54 -11.54
N PRO A 502 3.39 26.76 -11.50
CA PRO A 502 4.65 27.22 -12.07
C PRO A 502 4.39 27.22 -13.56
N LEU A 503 4.24 28.41 -14.15
CA LEU A 503 4.41 28.54 -15.59
C LEU A 503 5.82 28.00 -15.86
N PRO A 504 5.98 26.99 -16.73
CA PRO A 504 7.30 26.60 -17.18
C PRO A 504 8.01 27.88 -17.64
N PRO A 505 9.32 28.03 -17.37
CA PRO A 505 10.11 28.99 -18.12
C PRO A 505 9.77 28.75 -19.60
N PRO A 506 9.53 29.80 -20.41
CA PRO A 506 9.38 29.60 -21.84
C PRO A 506 10.55 28.72 -22.25
N ALA A 507 10.25 27.53 -22.80
CA ALA A 507 11.28 26.68 -23.34
C ALA A 507 12.17 27.61 -24.16
N LEU A 508 13.47 27.68 -23.80
CA LEU A 508 14.48 28.44 -24.55
C LEU A 508 14.11 28.26 -25.99
N ALA A 509 13.61 29.34 -26.60
CA ALA A 509 12.99 29.29 -27.91
C ALA A 509 13.90 28.45 -28.76
N THR A 510 13.47 27.23 -29.09
CA THR A 510 14.12 26.44 -30.12
C THR A 510 14.14 27.40 -31.28
N LYS A 511 15.36 27.81 -31.64
CA LYS A 511 15.64 28.85 -32.62
C LYS A 511 14.58 28.75 -33.70
N ASN A 512 13.78 29.81 -33.79
CA ASN A 512 12.86 30.17 -34.85
C ASN A 512 12.30 28.99 -35.65
N GLY A 513 10.97 28.88 -35.65
CA GLY A 513 10.27 28.44 -36.85
C GLY A 513 10.61 29.36 -38.02
N GLU A 514 11.80 29.19 -38.59
CA GLU A 514 11.95 29.23 -40.03
C GLU A 514 11.11 28.05 -40.53
N THR A 515 9.87 28.37 -40.86
CA THR A 515 9.13 27.67 -41.90
C THR A 515 10.00 27.69 -43.16
N LEU A 516 10.92 26.73 -43.25
CA LEU A 516 11.65 26.44 -44.47
C LEU A 516 10.63 25.92 -45.49
N GLY A 517 10.66 26.56 -46.66
CA GLY A 517 9.61 26.57 -47.65
C GLY A 517 9.27 25.23 -48.28
N GLY A 518 8.00 25.10 -48.66
CA GLY A 518 7.48 24.07 -49.57
C GLY A 518 7.68 22.62 -49.11
N PRO A 519 7.11 21.64 -49.84
CA PRO A 519 7.49 20.25 -49.65
C PRO A 519 8.98 20.11 -49.99
N VAL A 520 9.82 19.85 -48.97
CA VAL A 520 11.24 19.53 -49.18
C VAL A 520 11.29 18.27 -50.03
N GLN A 521 11.81 18.39 -51.25
CA GLN A 521 11.99 17.24 -52.12
C GLN A 521 13.00 16.30 -51.48
N LEU A 522 12.57 15.07 -51.16
CA LEU A 522 13.45 14.07 -50.59
C LEU A 522 14.50 13.65 -51.63
N ASN A 523 15.75 13.56 -51.20
CA ASN A 523 16.80 12.94 -51.99
C ASN A 523 16.65 11.40 -51.94
N GLN A 524 17.42 10.68 -52.75
CA GLN A 524 17.33 9.22 -52.81
C GLN A 524 17.59 8.54 -51.44
N GLN A 525 18.50 9.08 -50.63
CA GLN A 525 18.77 8.54 -49.29
C GLN A 525 17.59 8.78 -48.34
N GLY A 526 16.94 9.94 -48.42
CA GLY A 526 15.76 10.29 -47.63
C GLY A 526 14.55 9.40 -47.95
N ILE A 527 14.33 9.08 -49.23
CA ILE A 527 13.27 8.14 -49.66
C ILE A 527 13.53 6.72 -49.11
N ILE A 528 14.77 6.26 -49.17
CA ILE A 528 15.16 4.95 -48.64
C ILE A 528 15.02 4.92 -47.12
N LEU A 529 15.43 6.00 -46.43
CA LEU A 529 15.36 6.12 -44.98
C LEU A 529 13.91 6.16 -44.49
N GLU A 530 13.04 6.93 -45.16
CA GLU A 530 11.60 6.98 -44.89
C GLU A 530 10.96 5.59 -44.97
N ALA A 531 11.21 4.88 -46.07
CA ALA A 531 10.68 3.53 -46.28
C ALA A 531 11.18 2.53 -45.22
N ALA A 532 12.45 2.63 -44.82
CA ALA A 532 13.03 1.79 -43.77
C ALA A 532 12.39 2.05 -42.41
N ILE A 533 12.21 3.32 -42.02
CA ILE A 533 11.57 3.71 -40.76
C ILE A 533 10.10 3.26 -40.73
N GLU A 534 9.37 3.49 -41.81
CA GLU A 534 7.97 3.12 -41.93
C GLU A 534 7.79 1.59 -41.81
N ALA A 535 8.59 0.81 -42.52
CA ALA A 535 8.57 -0.65 -42.45
C ALA A 535 8.92 -1.17 -41.05
N ALA A 536 9.97 -0.62 -40.44
CA ALA A 536 10.40 -0.97 -39.08
C ALA A 536 9.29 -0.73 -38.04
N ALA A 537 8.66 0.45 -38.07
CA ALA A 537 7.59 0.79 -37.15
C ALA A 537 6.33 -0.07 -37.37
N LYS A 538 5.93 -0.30 -38.63
CA LYS A 538 4.79 -1.20 -38.95
C LYS A 538 5.02 -2.63 -38.48
N ALA A 539 6.25 -3.15 -38.62
CA ALA A 539 6.57 -4.48 -38.12
C ALA A 539 6.35 -4.58 -36.61
N VAL A 540 6.85 -3.61 -35.84
CA VAL A 540 6.67 -3.57 -34.38
C VAL A 540 5.20 -3.44 -34.00
N ILE A 541 4.44 -2.59 -34.69
CA ILE A 541 2.99 -2.42 -34.47
C ILE A 541 2.26 -3.76 -34.61
N ASN A 542 2.57 -4.52 -35.66
CA ASN A 542 1.93 -5.81 -35.94
C ASN A 542 2.34 -6.90 -34.94
N LEU A 543 3.51 -6.76 -34.30
CA LEU A 543 4.03 -7.71 -33.32
C LEU A 543 3.53 -7.46 -31.88
N LYS A 544 2.77 -6.39 -31.64
CA LYS A 544 2.34 -5.96 -30.31
C LYS A 544 1.80 -7.10 -29.44
N ASP A 545 0.79 -7.81 -29.93
CA ASP A 545 0.07 -8.80 -29.11
C ASP A 545 0.95 -10.03 -28.83
N THR A 546 1.72 -10.47 -29.82
CA THR A 546 2.70 -11.57 -29.66
C THR A 546 3.80 -11.21 -28.66
N LEU A 547 4.31 -9.98 -28.71
CA LEU A 547 5.33 -9.50 -27.78
C LEU A 547 4.80 -9.46 -26.34
N ASN A 548 3.56 -8.99 -26.13
CA ASN A 548 2.92 -9.03 -24.82
C ASN A 548 2.68 -10.48 -24.35
N GLU A 549 2.32 -11.39 -25.26
CA GLU A 549 2.12 -12.80 -24.92
C GLU A 549 3.43 -13.44 -24.44
N TRP A 550 4.53 -13.26 -25.16
CA TRP A 550 5.84 -13.76 -24.72
C TRP A 550 6.29 -13.10 -23.42
N ASP A 551 6.15 -11.78 -23.30
CA ASP A 551 6.56 -11.03 -22.12
C ASP A 551 5.72 -11.36 -20.88
N SER A 552 4.44 -11.72 -21.04
CA SER A 552 3.61 -12.16 -19.91
C SER A 552 4.12 -13.43 -19.24
N LYS A 553 4.89 -14.25 -19.97
CA LYS A 553 5.47 -15.50 -19.46
C LYS A 553 6.83 -15.28 -18.76
N VAL A 554 7.60 -14.28 -19.20
CA VAL A 554 9.00 -14.08 -18.77
C VAL A 554 9.30 -12.68 -18.20
N GLY A 555 8.28 -11.84 -18.05
CA GLY A 555 8.34 -10.43 -17.67
C GLY A 555 7.01 -9.95 -17.08
N ASP A 556 6.64 -8.69 -17.34
CA ASP A 556 5.41 -8.05 -16.86
C ASP A 556 4.29 -7.92 -17.92
N GLY A 557 4.52 -8.45 -19.12
CA GLY A 557 3.50 -8.54 -20.17
C GLY A 557 3.18 -7.22 -20.86
N ASP A 558 4.10 -6.26 -20.81
CA ASP A 558 3.90 -4.90 -21.35
C ASP A 558 4.86 -4.54 -22.49
N CYS A 559 5.84 -5.40 -22.82
CA CYS A 559 6.84 -5.14 -23.85
C CYS A 559 6.22 -4.71 -25.19
N GLY A 560 5.25 -5.47 -25.69
CA GLY A 560 4.56 -5.18 -26.94
C GLY A 560 3.77 -3.87 -26.91
N SER A 561 3.06 -3.60 -25.81
CA SER A 561 2.32 -2.33 -25.61
C SER A 561 3.26 -1.12 -25.55
N THR A 562 4.44 -1.28 -24.94
CA THR A 562 5.48 -0.24 -24.88
C THR A 562 6.09 0.01 -26.26
N MET A 563 6.45 -1.04 -26.98
CA MET A 563 7.00 -0.95 -28.33
C MET A 563 5.99 -0.37 -29.35
N PHE A 564 4.71 -0.76 -29.25
CA PHE A 564 3.62 -0.24 -30.07
C PHE A 564 3.48 1.28 -29.92
N ARG A 565 3.47 1.81 -28.69
CA ARG A 565 3.37 3.26 -28.43
C ARG A 565 4.48 4.04 -29.14
N GLY A 566 5.72 3.57 -29.03
CA GLY A 566 6.86 4.20 -29.72
C GLY A 566 6.72 4.15 -31.24
N ALA A 567 6.41 2.98 -31.79
CA ALA A 567 6.27 2.78 -33.23
C ALA A 567 5.12 3.60 -33.85
N THR A 568 3.96 3.68 -33.17
CA THR A 568 2.84 4.52 -33.62
C THR A 568 3.22 5.99 -33.66
N THR A 569 3.87 6.50 -32.60
CA THR A 569 4.32 7.90 -32.58
C THR A 569 5.39 8.19 -33.63
N ILE A 570 6.28 7.23 -33.94
CA ILE A 570 7.24 7.37 -35.04
C ILE A 570 6.54 7.54 -36.39
N ILE A 571 5.48 6.76 -36.66
CA ILE A 571 4.68 6.89 -37.89
C ILE A 571 3.97 8.24 -37.95
N GLU A 572 3.40 8.71 -36.84
CA GLU A 572 2.71 10.00 -36.74
C GLU A 572 3.64 11.19 -37.00
N ASP A 573 4.87 11.12 -36.45
CA ASP A 573 5.88 12.17 -36.54
C ASP A 573 6.73 12.09 -37.81
N LEU A 574 6.68 10.98 -38.56
CA LEU A 574 7.53 10.72 -39.75
C LEU A 574 7.49 11.86 -40.77
N LYS A 575 6.30 12.44 -40.99
CA LYS A 575 6.06 13.60 -41.88
C LYS A 575 6.81 14.88 -41.48
N CYS A 576 7.27 14.96 -40.24
CA CYS A 576 8.00 16.11 -39.69
C CYS A 576 9.50 15.85 -39.55
N TYR A 577 9.98 14.63 -39.82
CA TYR A 577 11.39 14.32 -39.68
C TYR A 577 12.23 14.93 -40.80
N PRO A 578 13.45 15.40 -40.51
CA PRO A 578 14.37 15.93 -41.51
C PRO A 578 15.03 14.79 -42.29
N LEU A 579 14.26 14.04 -43.08
CA LEU A 579 14.67 12.77 -43.73
C LEU A 579 15.91 12.87 -44.64
N ASN A 580 16.26 14.07 -45.11
CA ASN A 580 17.51 14.31 -45.86
C ASN A 580 18.76 14.44 -44.95
N ASP A 581 18.60 14.66 -43.64
CA ASP A 581 19.66 14.59 -42.62
C ASP A 581 19.43 13.33 -41.77
N ALA A 582 20.14 12.26 -42.10
CA ALA A 582 20.03 10.98 -41.41
C ALA A 582 20.40 11.07 -39.91
N ALA A 583 21.37 11.92 -39.54
CA ALA A 583 21.74 12.09 -38.14
C ALA A 583 20.57 12.71 -37.38
N GLU A 584 20.06 13.83 -37.86
CA GLU A 584 18.96 14.55 -37.20
C GLU A 584 17.67 13.73 -37.21
N THR A 585 17.40 12.96 -38.27
CA THR A 585 16.27 12.00 -38.30
C THR A 585 16.37 10.96 -37.18
N VAL A 586 17.55 10.37 -36.96
CA VAL A 586 17.76 9.41 -35.86
C VAL A 586 17.61 10.08 -34.49
N ASN A 587 18.01 11.35 -34.35
CA ASN A 587 17.81 12.13 -33.13
C ASN A 587 16.31 12.36 -32.85
N GLU A 588 15.53 12.71 -33.88
CA GLU A 588 14.08 12.90 -33.77
C GLU A 588 13.34 11.60 -33.44
N ILE A 589 13.72 10.46 -34.03
CA ILE A 589 13.19 9.14 -33.62
C ILE A 589 13.41 8.89 -32.13
N GLY A 590 14.61 9.21 -31.62
CA GLY A 590 14.93 9.12 -30.20
C GLY A 590 14.07 10.04 -29.34
N SER A 591 13.80 11.27 -29.80
CA SER A 591 12.91 12.24 -29.14
C SER A 591 11.46 11.74 -29.07
N SER A 592 10.94 11.18 -30.16
CA SER A 592 9.59 10.61 -30.22
C SER A 592 9.44 9.40 -29.30
N ILE A 593 10.42 8.49 -29.30
CA ILE A 593 10.47 7.34 -28.38
C ILE A 593 10.48 7.81 -26.92
N ARG A 594 11.39 8.74 -26.57
CA ARG A 594 11.53 9.25 -25.20
C ARG A 594 10.24 9.89 -24.66
N ARG A 595 9.43 10.46 -25.55
CA ARG A 595 8.17 11.13 -25.18
C ARG A 595 7.08 10.16 -24.74
N VAL A 596 7.03 8.95 -25.29
CA VAL A 596 5.88 8.05 -25.14
C VAL A 596 6.21 6.65 -24.58
N MET A 597 7.46 6.20 -24.68
CA MET A 597 7.89 4.90 -24.15
C MET A 597 8.42 5.06 -22.72
N GLY A 598 7.74 4.43 -21.77
CA GLY A 598 8.19 4.33 -20.38
C GLY A 598 9.14 3.15 -20.14
N GLY A 599 9.62 3.04 -18.90
CA GLY A 599 10.41 1.89 -18.43
C GLY A 599 11.79 1.76 -19.09
N THR A 600 12.37 0.56 -18.93
CA THR A 600 13.72 0.25 -19.39
C THR A 600 13.84 0.28 -20.93
N SER A 601 12.80 -0.17 -21.65
CA SER A 601 12.80 -0.16 -23.12
C SER A 601 12.88 1.25 -23.69
N GLY A 602 12.11 2.21 -23.15
CA GLY A 602 12.12 3.59 -23.61
C GLY A 602 13.49 4.25 -23.50
N ILE A 603 14.16 4.08 -22.35
CA ILE A 603 15.50 4.65 -22.15
C ILE A 603 16.57 3.94 -23.00
N ILE A 604 16.49 2.62 -23.19
CA ILE A 604 17.44 1.88 -24.03
C ILE A 604 17.40 2.37 -25.48
N TYR A 605 16.22 2.48 -26.09
CA TYR A 605 16.10 2.97 -27.45
C TYR A 605 16.45 4.46 -27.58
N THR A 606 16.20 5.26 -26.54
CA THR A 606 16.68 6.66 -26.51
C THR A 606 18.21 6.72 -26.51
N ILE A 607 18.87 5.88 -25.72
CA ILE A 607 20.34 5.75 -25.70
C ILE A 607 20.85 5.27 -27.06
N PHE A 608 20.20 4.28 -27.67
CA PHE A 608 20.49 3.78 -29.02
C PHE A 608 20.51 4.94 -30.03
N CYS A 609 19.40 5.68 -30.14
CA CYS A 609 19.29 6.79 -31.08
C CYS A 609 20.31 7.89 -30.80
N LYS A 610 20.58 8.22 -29.52
CA LYS A 610 21.53 9.28 -29.20
C LYS A 610 22.99 8.94 -29.52
N ALA A 611 23.37 7.67 -29.31
CA ALA A 611 24.70 7.18 -29.66
C ALA A 611 24.89 7.13 -31.19
N ALA A 612 23.88 6.63 -31.92
CA ALA A 612 23.87 6.68 -33.38
C ALA A 612 23.95 8.12 -33.90
N TYR A 613 23.13 9.04 -33.38
CA TYR A 613 23.16 10.47 -33.73
C TYR A 613 24.57 11.06 -33.60
N THR A 614 25.22 10.84 -32.45
CA THR A 614 26.55 11.40 -32.18
C THR A 614 27.56 10.90 -33.20
N THR A 615 27.48 9.62 -33.56
CA THR A 615 28.35 9.01 -34.57
C THR A 615 28.07 9.54 -35.97
N LEU A 616 26.80 9.61 -36.37
CA LEU A 616 26.39 10.12 -37.68
C LEU A 616 26.67 11.62 -37.86
N LYS A 617 26.50 12.45 -36.81
CA LYS A 617 26.76 13.89 -36.89
C LYS A 617 28.26 14.20 -36.98
N SER A 618 29.12 13.30 -36.49
CA SER A 618 30.59 13.48 -36.56
C SER A 618 31.15 13.38 -37.97
N SER A 619 30.42 12.81 -38.93
CA SER A 619 30.82 12.84 -40.34
C SER A 619 30.38 14.16 -40.99
N ASN A 620 31.35 15.00 -41.37
CA ASN A 620 31.14 16.17 -42.25
C ASN A 620 30.84 15.75 -43.70
N LEU A 621 30.09 14.66 -43.91
CA LEU A 621 29.74 14.13 -45.21
C LEU A 621 28.28 14.49 -45.52
N ASP A 622 28.03 15.01 -46.71
CA ASP A 622 26.67 15.31 -47.18
C ASP A 622 25.79 14.05 -47.32
N ASN A 623 26.42 12.88 -47.46
CA ASN A 623 25.77 11.57 -47.56
C ASN A 623 26.41 10.58 -46.59
N ILE A 624 25.59 9.88 -45.80
CA ILE A 624 26.07 8.86 -44.86
C ILE A 624 26.41 7.58 -45.62
N THR A 625 27.62 7.06 -45.39
CA THR A 625 28.10 5.82 -46.00
C THR A 625 27.62 4.58 -45.24
N PRO A 626 27.54 3.40 -45.88
CA PRO A 626 27.22 2.15 -45.19
C PRO A 626 28.16 1.82 -44.02
N GLN A 627 29.46 2.10 -44.16
CA GLN A 627 30.45 1.94 -43.09
C GLN A 627 30.10 2.81 -41.88
N LYS A 628 29.59 4.02 -42.13
CA LYS A 628 29.21 4.94 -41.06
C LYS A 628 27.93 4.50 -40.34
N TRP A 629 26.97 3.91 -41.05
CA TRP A 629 25.82 3.26 -40.43
C TRP A 629 26.22 2.07 -39.56
N ALA A 630 27.19 1.25 -40.00
CA ALA A 630 27.75 0.17 -39.19
C ALA A 630 28.46 0.70 -37.93
N GLU A 631 29.25 1.77 -38.04
CA GLU A 631 29.86 2.43 -36.86
C GLU A 631 28.81 2.98 -35.89
N ALA A 632 27.72 3.57 -36.42
CA ALA A 632 26.64 4.08 -35.60
C ALA A 632 25.91 2.95 -34.85
N LEU A 633 25.70 1.81 -35.48
CA LEU A 633 25.12 0.61 -34.84
C LEU A 633 26.02 0.08 -33.71
N GLU A 634 27.34 -0.04 -33.96
CA GLU A 634 28.32 -0.46 -32.96
C GLU A 634 28.35 0.50 -31.76
N ALA A 635 28.36 1.82 -32.02
CA ALA A 635 28.33 2.83 -30.97
C ALA A 635 27.06 2.75 -30.12
N SER A 636 25.91 2.50 -30.75
CA SER A 636 24.64 2.29 -30.05
C SER A 636 24.65 1.05 -29.16
N ILE A 637 25.13 -0.08 -29.68
CA ILE A 637 25.27 -1.33 -28.92
C ILE A 637 26.22 -1.15 -27.74
N ALA A 638 27.35 -0.47 -27.94
CA ALA A 638 28.30 -0.17 -26.89
C ALA A 638 27.71 0.74 -25.81
N ALA A 639 26.93 1.75 -26.20
CA ALA A 639 26.25 2.64 -25.24
C ALA A 639 25.19 1.90 -24.41
N ILE A 640 24.38 1.05 -25.04
CA ILE A 640 23.40 0.21 -24.33
C ILE A 640 24.10 -0.74 -23.38
N SER A 641 25.15 -1.42 -23.83
CA SER A 641 25.91 -2.37 -22.99
C SER A 641 26.54 -1.65 -21.78
N LYS A 642 27.12 -0.46 -22.01
CA LYS A 642 27.74 0.35 -20.95
C LYS A 642 26.75 0.81 -19.88
N TYR A 643 25.60 1.36 -20.28
CA TYR A 643 24.63 1.94 -19.33
C TYR A 643 23.63 0.93 -18.79
N GLY A 644 23.29 -0.10 -19.57
CA GLY A 644 22.37 -1.17 -19.20
C GLY A 644 23.05 -2.35 -18.50
N GLY A 645 24.37 -2.51 -18.61
CA GLY A 645 25.15 -3.57 -17.96
C GLY A 645 24.99 -4.96 -18.58
N ALA A 646 24.22 -5.11 -19.65
CA ALA A 646 24.01 -6.38 -20.35
C ALA A 646 25.04 -6.60 -21.47
N THR A 647 25.34 -7.86 -21.76
CA THR A 647 26.20 -8.30 -22.88
C THR A 647 25.53 -9.43 -23.66
N ALA A 648 26.16 -9.90 -24.74
CA ALA A 648 25.72 -11.12 -25.43
C ALA A 648 25.59 -12.30 -24.43
N GLY A 649 24.55 -13.11 -24.61
CA GLY A 649 24.15 -14.22 -23.77
C GLY A 649 23.24 -13.84 -22.58
N TYR A 650 22.93 -12.56 -22.35
CA TYR A 650 22.18 -12.13 -21.17
C TYR A 650 20.65 -12.19 -21.36
N ARG A 651 20.20 -12.60 -22.55
CA ARG A 651 18.80 -12.76 -22.93
C ARG A 651 18.07 -11.41 -22.99
N THR A 652 18.55 -10.53 -23.86
CA THR A 652 18.05 -9.17 -24.10
C THR A 652 18.08 -8.81 -25.59
N LEU A 653 17.64 -7.60 -25.96
CA LEU A 653 17.77 -7.08 -27.32
C LEU A 653 19.20 -7.08 -27.89
N LEU A 654 20.23 -7.09 -27.03
CA LEU A 654 21.62 -7.18 -27.46
C LEU A 654 21.93 -8.53 -28.13
N ASP A 655 21.20 -9.59 -27.80
CA ASP A 655 21.37 -10.90 -28.42
C ASP A 655 20.90 -10.95 -29.88
N ALA A 656 20.07 -9.98 -30.30
CA ALA A 656 19.77 -9.74 -31.70
C ALA A 656 20.77 -8.75 -32.34
N LEU A 657 21.07 -7.63 -31.67
CA LEU A 657 21.83 -6.55 -32.27
C LEU A 657 23.34 -6.82 -32.38
N ILE A 658 23.95 -7.53 -31.43
CA ILE A 658 25.39 -7.85 -31.47
C ILE A 658 25.71 -8.74 -32.68
N PRO A 659 25.05 -9.90 -32.89
CA PRO A 659 25.30 -10.71 -34.08
C PRO A 659 25.03 -9.96 -35.39
N ALA A 660 24.00 -9.11 -35.43
CA ALA A 660 23.71 -8.27 -36.59
C ALA A 660 24.88 -7.33 -36.91
N SER A 661 25.39 -6.62 -35.90
CA SER A 661 26.49 -5.67 -36.06
C SER A 661 27.78 -6.35 -36.50
N GLU A 662 28.12 -7.51 -35.92
CA GLU A 662 29.33 -8.27 -36.28
C GLU A 662 29.28 -8.75 -37.74
N VAL A 663 28.13 -9.28 -38.19
CA VAL A 663 27.95 -9.71 -39.58
C VAL A 663 27.98 -8.52 -40.53
N LEU A 664 27.30 -7.41 -40.20
CA LEU A 664 27.29 -6.21 -41.03
C LEU A 664 28.71 -5.67 -41.25
N ARG A 665 29.47 -5.51 -40.16
CA ARG A 665 30.87 -5.04 -40.21
C ARG A 665 31.72 -5.94 -41.08
N LYS A 666 31.71 -7.25 -40.78
CA LYS A 666 32.53 -8.23 -41.49
C LYS A 666 32.24 -8.25 -42.99
N LYS A 667 30.96 -8.21 -43.38
CA LYS A 667 30.55 -8.24 -44.79
C LYS A 667 30.94 -6.97 -45.54
N LEU A 668 30.76 -5.80 -44.93
CA LEU A 668 31.20 -4.52 -45.50
C LEU A 668 32.72 -4.45 -45.66
N ASP A 669 33.49 -4.97 -44.70
CA ASP A 669 34.95 -5.00 -44.77
C ASP A 669 35.47 -5.93 -45.89
N THR A 670 34.72 -6.99 -46.21
CA THR A 670 35.02 -7.87 -47.36
C THR A 670 34.61 -7.29 -48.72
N GLY A 671 34.01 -6.09 -48.75
CA GLY A 671 33.54 -5.44 -49.98
C GLY A 671 32.25 -6.03 -50.55
N GLU A 672 31.47 -6.78 -49.76
CA GLU A 672 30.14 -7.26 -50.20
C GLU A 672 29.21 -6.07 -50.47
N ASN A 673 28.25 -6.25 -51.37
CA ASN A 673 27.25 -5.22 -51.65
C ASN A 673 26.54 -4.80 -50.34
N PRO A 674 26.47 -3.49 -50.00
CA PRO A 674 25.91 -3.04 -48.74
C PRO A 674 24.46 -3.49 -48.44
N ILE A 675 23.63 -3.61 -49.48
CA ILE A 675 22.23 -4.05 -49.34
C ILE A 675 22.21 -5.53 -48.97
N THR A 676 22.97 -6.36 -49.68
CA THR A 676 23.12 -7.79 -49.37
C THR A 676 23.71 -8.01 -47.98
N ALA A 677 24.72 -7.22 -47.60
CA ALA A 677 25.31 -7.24 -46.27
C ALA A 677 24.28 -6.90 -45.18
N PHE A 678 23.41 -5.91 -45.42
CA PHE A 678 22.34 -5.55 -44.48
C PHE A 678 21.31 -6.66 -44.32
N ILE A 679 20.90 -7.33 -45.41
CA ILE A 679 20.02 -8.51 -45.35
C ILE A 679 20.66 -9.64 -44.53
N HIS A 680 21.90 -10.03 -44.83
CA HIS A 680 22.62 -11.06 -44.06
C HIS A 680 22.73 -10.69 -42.57
N SER A 681 22.97 -9.41 -42.25
CA SER A 681 23.00 -8.96 -40.86
C SER A 681 21.63 -9.08 -40.17
N SER A 682 20.53 -8.90 -40.91
CA SER A 682 19.19 -9.06 -40.35
C SER A 682 18.80 -10.50 -40.09
N GLU A 683 19.32 -11.44 -40.89
CA GLU A 683 19.18 -12.88 -40.65
C GLU A 683 19.95 -13.30 -39.39
N ALA A 684 21.14 -12.73 -39.18
CA ALA A 684 21.90 -12.93 -37.94
C ALA A 684 21.16 -12.36 -36.71
N ALA A 685 20.49 -11.21 -36.86
CA ALA A 685 19.67 -10.63 -35.80
C ALA A 685 18.52 -11.57 -35.38
N LEU A 686 17.83 -12.14 -36.37
CA LEU A 686 16.73 -13.07 -36.13
C LEU A 686 17.21 -14.38 -35.51
N ALA A 687 18.32 -14.93 -35.99
CA ALA A 687 18.92 -16.13 -35.40
C ALA A 687 19.34 -15.91 -33.95
N GLY A 688 19.94 -14.75 -33.64
CA GLY A 688 20.30 -14.36 -32.29
C GLY A 688 19.08 -14.20 -31.37
N ALA A 689 18.02 -13.57 -31.86
CA ALA A 689 16.76 -13.44 -31.13
C ALA A 689 16.09 -14.78 -30.83
N GLU A 690 16.06 -15.71 -31.79
CA GLU A 690 15.52 -17.06 -31.57
C GLU A 690 16.37 -17.89 -30.59
N ALA A 691 17.70 -17.72 -30.63
CA ALA A 691 18.62 -18.42 -29.75
C ALA A 691 18.44 -18.08 -28.26
N THR A 692 17.78 -16.96 -27.94
CA THR A 692 17.47 -16.55 -26.56
C THR A 692 16.63 -17.57 -25.77
N LYS A 693 15.89 -18.46 -26.45
CA LYS A 693 15.22 -19.62 -25.83
C LYS A 693 16.20 -20.55 -25.11
N ASN A 694 17.44 -20.61 -25.57
CA ASN A 694 18.48 -21.49 -25.05
C ASN A 694 19.45 -20.77 -24.10
N MET A 695 19.15 -19.52 -23.71
CA MET A 695 20.01 -18.71 -22.86
C MET A 695 19.46 -18.63 -21.44
N GLN A 696 20.36 -18.48 -20.46
CA GLN A 696 19.97 -18.08 -19.11
C GLN A 696 19.89 -16.55 -19.05
N ALA A 697 18.76 -16.03 -18.56
CA ALA A 697 18.61 -14.60 -18.36
C ALA A 697 19.52 -14.12 -17.23
N GLN A 698 20.37 -13.13 -17.52
CA GLN A 698 21.22 -12.47 -16.52
C GLN A 698 20.85 -10.99 -16.33
N ALA A 699 19.97 -10.46 -17.18
CA ALA A 699 19.48 -9.09 -17.10
C ALA A 699 17.95 -9.03 -17.29
N GLY A 700 17.37 -7.88 -16.97
CA GLY A 700 15.93 -7.63 -17.11
C GLY A 700 15.07 -8.46 -16.16
N ARG A 701 13.75 -8.39 -16.34
CA ARG A 701 12.78 -9.13 -15.50
C ARG A 701 12.87 -10.64 -15.68
N SER A 702 13.32 -11.11 -16.84
CA SER A 702 13.52 -12.53 -17.10
C SER A 702 14.59 -13.18 -16.21
N SER A 703 15.50 -12.40 -15.61
CA SER A 703 16.47 -12.92 -14.63
C SER A 703 15.83 -13.47 -13.34
N TYR A 704 14.56 -13.13 -13.07
CA TYR A 704 13.80 -13.64 -11.92
C TYR A 704 13.01 -14.93 -12.21
N VAL A 705 13.08 -15.44 -13.44
CA VAL A 705 12.23 -16.53 -13.93
C VAL A 705 13.06 -17.82 -14.08
N PHE A 706 12.48 -18.96 -13.68
CA PHE A 706 13.15 -20.26 -13.77
C PHE A 706 13.41 -20.68 -15.23
N GLY A 707 14.54 -21.35 -15.46
CA GLY A 707 15.03 -21.70 -16.81
C GLY A 707 14.05 -22.51 -17.69
N GLU A 708 13.21 -23.37 -17.10
CA GLU A 708 12.20 -24.15 -17.86
C GLU A 708 11.14 -23.24 -18.49
N ILE A 709 10.76 -22.14 -17.82
CA ILE A 709 9.80 -21.16 -18.33
C ILE A 709 10.47 -20.28 -19.40
N LEU A 710 11.75 -19.95 -19.22
CA LEU A 710 12.53 -19.19 -20.20
C LEU A 710 12.67 -19.93 -21.54
N ALA A 711 12.74 -21.26 -21.53
CA ALA A 711 12.85 -22.08 -22.74
C ALA A 711 11.57 -22.11 -23.58
N ALA A 712 10.42 -21.73 -23.02
CA ALA A 712 9.14 -21.80 -23.72
C ALA A 712 8.93 -20.68 -24.76
N VAL A 713 9.60 -19.54 -24.60
CA VAL A 713 9.44 -18.36 -25.46
C VAL A 713 10.77 -17.64 -25.67
N PRO A 714 10.98 -16.98 -26.83
CA PRO A 714 12.15 -16.13 -27.02
C PRO A 714 12.05 -14.87 -26.16
N ASP A 715 13.17 -14.15 -26.00
CA ASP A 715 13.17 -12.84 -25.36
C ASP A 715 12.34 -11.83 -26.18
N PRO A 716 11.32 -11.18 -25.58
CA PRO A 716 10.50 -10.21 -26.29
C PRO A 716 11.31 -9.03 -26.82
N GLY A 717 12.30 -8.55 -26.07
CA GLY A 717 13.17 -7.45 -26.49
C GLY A 717 14.02 -7.79 -27.71
N ALA A 718 14.62 -8.98 -27.73
CA ALA A 718 15.38 -9.50 -28.86
C ALA A 718 14.51 -9.71 -30.10
N MET A 719 13.31 -10.27 -29.95
CA MET A 719 12.40 -10.46 -31.08
C MET A 719 11.90 -9.14 -31.64
N ALA A 720 11.57 -8.17 -30.78
CA ALA A 720 11.21 -6.83 -31.24
C ALA A 720 12.39 -6.19 -32.00
N ALA A 721 13.62 -6.34 -31.49
CA ALA A 721 14.82 -5.83 -32.12
C ALA A 721 15.10 -6.42 -33.50
N ALA A 722 15.06 -7.74 -33.61
CA ALA A 722 15.22 -8.44 -34.88
C ALA A 722 14.14 -8.08 -35.89
N ALA A 723 12.89 -7.92 -35.43
CA ALA A 723 11.76 -7.62 -36.33
C ALA A 723 11.88 -6.25 -37.00
N TRP A 724 12.12 -5.19 -36.25
CA TRP A 724 12.24 -3.85 -36.84
C TRP A 724 13.48 -3.74 -37.73
N TYR A 725 14.59 -4.38 -37.33
CA TYR A 725 15.84 -4.37 -38.07
C TYR A 725 15.72 -5.11 -39.41
N ARG A 726 15.07 -6.28 -39.41
CA ARG A 726 14.78 -7.04 -40.64
C ARG A 726 13.82 -6.31 -41.57
N ALA A 727 12.76 -5.71 -41.03
CA ALA A 727 11.80 -4.96 -41.84
C ALA A 727 12.47 -3.75 -42.53
N ALA A 728 13.36 -3.04 -41.82
CA ALA A 728 14.18 -1.98 -42.41
C ALA A 728 15.08 -2.53 -43.54
N ALA A 729 15.78 -3.64 -43.32
CA ALA A 729 16.68 -4.23 -44.32
C ALA A 729 15.96 -4.64 -45.62
N VAL A 730 14.78 -5.28 -45.48
CA VAL A 730 13.95 -5.68 -46.63
C VAL A 730 13.45 -4.45 -47.39
N ALA A 731 12.95 -3.42 -46.68
CA ALA A 731 12.47 -2.19 -47.32
C ALA A 731 13.59 -1.44 -48.07
N VAL A 732 14.80 -1.39 -47.51
CA VAL A 732 15.96 -0.80 -48.20
C VAL A 732 16.27 -1.56 -49.49
N MET A 733 16.25 -2.90 -49.45
CA MET A 733 16.48 -3.72 -50.64
C MET A 733 15.44 -3.47 -51.73
N GLU A 734 14.15 -3.48 -51.39
CA GLU A 734 13.04 -3.25 -52.33
C GLU A 734 13.14 -1.86 -52.98
N ARG A 735 13.44 -0.81 -52.20
CA ARG A 735 13.57 0.55 -52.72
C ARG A 735 14.80 0.76 -53.59
N CYS A 736 15.91 0.11 -53.27
CA CYS A 736 17.10 0.18 -54.11
C CYS A 736 16.92 -0.57 -55.43
N GLN A 737 16.22 -1.71 -55.41
CA GLN A 737 15.86 -2.46 -56.64
C GLN A 737 14.85 -1.72 -57.52
N ALA A 738 13.94 -0.93 -56.93
CA ALA A 738 13.00 -0.11 -57.68
C ALA A 738 13.64 1.14 -58.33
N ALA A 739 14.85 1.52 -57.89
CA ALA A 739 15.59 2.68 -58.38
C ALA A 739 16.68 2.33 -59.42
N SER A 740 17.06 1.05 -59.49
CA SER A 740 17.93 0.45 -60.52
C SER A 740 17.14 -0.02 -61.72
#